data_AF-A0A9P8FEL4-F1
#
_entry.id   AF-A0A9P8FEL4-F1
#
_cell.length_a   1.000
_cell.length_b   1.000
_cell.length_c   1.000
_cell.angle_alpha   90.00
_cell.angle_beta   90.00
_cell.angle_gamma   90.00
#
_symmetry.space_group_name_H-M   'P 1'
#
loop_
_entity.id
_entity.type
_entity.pdbx_description
1 polymer ?
#
loop_
_entity_poly.entity_id
_entity_poly.type
_entity_poly.pdbx_seq_one_letter_code
_entity_poly.pdbx_strand_id
1 'polypeptide(L)'
;PNTYTSDSDIWERFTLDNDSARERHLVLKWLQGAANHGESDIEAIAEELEKKSGRGTGIWFNGWMETRERIKGTKRMRVFSTASSDMLDVKRTHSNEPLVSSLDPDAPTRQYRVLEKADEYSERALWMTCWEMLRRGRSWNDICQWCSEHNQSWRAVSMAVSTDSDVDTALPGGSAGSLWRRMCYALTQQTGLDEYEAAVYGVLSGDLESVKRVCQSWDDYIFAHYNSLLIGQLEAYLQKSFPEKFASGTATKFPLFDSLRHHGDQQDVARNLIRRLNEQSSTSQEAKKPLKLLQGSLIADNFADLCKNLATAISDAAWYQTTSTTIVSLRTAVFPDSQRESVIFNDYDALRIVTHMVLMLREFHEPLSNTKSDPEALDNIIAAYIQLLRAAGRWELTSVYASRMSPTRGTKSLAQTMTDVQDLQEKMHFTKLMSTYGIDPVAVLTEQAKYLMEEVLPKKPAGQENLKIIESTKEDLYPGQRIKLNFVEEGKGGEGIADHLAVFHLMEGHWEVSFQTLAYACRKLLLNGCFQEASRLVDQLSFELLCIAKSRPLLGTSVNVMDREETALLPQDAEHAAKLRVLQKQCRGYYELSLLVKAVDALNAWRTVEHDYATKVPRPSSLPAKVKTTFEDTCAAIEPVLSGILMHAKDDDEAADLAKIRNWYLPEVVLAYNTVLCAGAHMISRDHLLRSMELANDVANDKTGLAECFMESRRMRELVVAFAQSSETMLKLNEMNQGKRERKNKAGKNLDIWEIKA
;
A
#
# COMPACT_ATOMS: atom_id res chain seq x y z
N PRO A 1 33.74 13.34 -44.24
CA PRO A 1 34.67 13.00 -43.13
C PRO A 1 36.10 12.89 -43.64
N ASN A 2 37.04 13.65 -43.08
CA ASN A 2 38.45 13.66 -43.51
C ASN A 2 39.23 12.53 -42.84
N THR A 3 40.25 12.02 -43.53
CA THR A 3 41.24 11.03 -43.07
C THR A 3 41.96 11.39 -41.76
N TYR A 4 41.89 12.66 -41.34
CA TYR A 4 42.52 13.20 -40.13
C TYR A 4 41.58 13.30 -38.91
N THR A 5 40.40 12.67 -38.95
CA THR A 5 39.48 12.66 -37.79
C THR A 5 40.11 11.87 -36.64
N SER A 6 40.10 12.44 -35.42
CA SER A 6 40.63 11.79 -34.22
C SER A 6 39.78 10.57 -33.83
N ASP A 7 40.36 9.61 -33.11
CA ASP A 7 39.60 8.41 -32.70
C ASP A 7 38.52 8.75 -31.65
N SER A 8 38.72 9.80 -30.85
CA SER A 8 37.71 10.34 -29.94
C SER A 8 36.48 10.89 -30.70
N ASP A 9 36.70 11.68 -31.75
CA ASP A 9 35.61 12.19 -32.59
C ASP A 9 34.87 11.06 -33.32
N ILE A 10 35.58 9.99 -33.69
CA ILE A 10 34.97 8.80 -34.31
C ILE A 10 34.03 8.09 -33.33
N TRP A 11 34.44 7.95 -32.06
CA TRP A 11 33.60 7.38 -31.02
C TRP A 11 32.36 8.22 -30.74
N GLU A 12 32.55 9.53 -30.57
CA GLU A 12 31.44 10.45 -30.31
C GLU A 12 30.42 10.35 -31.44
N ARG A 13 30.86 10.43 -32.70
CA ARG A 13 29.99 10.24 -33.87
C ARG A 13 29.32 8.87 -33.90
N PHE A 14 30.03 7.78 -33.60
CA PHE A 14 29.45 6.45 -33.54
C PHE A 14 28.30 6.36 -32.52
N THR A 15 28.49 6.92 -31.33
CA THR A 15 27.45 6.92 -30.30
C THR A 15 26.29 7.88 -30.60
N LEU A 16 26.53 8.96 -31.33
CA LEU A 16 25.47 9.88 -31.78
C LEU A 16 24.67 9.33 -32.96
N ASP A 17 25.33 8.62 -33.88
CA ASP A 17 24.71 8.05 -35.09
C ASP A 17 23.93 6.75 -34.81
N ASN A 18 24.18 6.08 -33.66
CA ASN A 18 23.59 4.79 -33.33
C ASN A 18 23.04 4.77 -31.90
N ASP A 19 21.73 4.97 -31.77
CA ASP A 19 21.01 4.97 -30.50
C ASP A 19 21.24 3.69 -29.68
N SER A 20 21.24 2.53 -30.34
CA SER A 20 21.45 1.25 -29.66
C SER A 20 22.88 1.10 -29.13
N ALA A 21 23.88 1.68 -29.80
CA ALA A 21 25.25 1.71 -29.30
C ALA A 21 25.40 2.66 -28.11
N ARG A 22 24.72 3.81 -28.16
CA ARG A 22 24.65 4.77 -27.05
C ARG A 22 24.03 4.15 -25.80
N GLU A 23 22.89 3.48 -25.95
CA GLU A 23 22.24 2.73 -24.88
C GLU A 23 23.20 1.71 -24.26
N ARG A 24 23.84 0.87 -25.10
CA ARG A 24 24.78 -0.15 -24.61
C ARG A 24 25.96 0.45 -23.85
N HIS A 25 26.51 1.56 -24.34
CA HIS A 25 27.57 2.30 -23.65
C HIS A 25 27.13 2.82 -22.28
N LEU A 26 25.90 3.35 -22.18
CA LEU A 26 25.34 3.81 -20.91
C LEU A 26 25.13 2.65 -19.92
N VAL A 27 24.60 1.51 -20.39
CA VAL A 27 24.43 0.31 -19.56
C VAL A 27 25.78 -0.20 -19.05
N LEU A 28 26.82 -0.24 -19.89
CA LEU A 28 28.17 -0.64 -19.47
C LEU A 28 28.75 0.31 -18.41
N LYS A 29 28.63 1.62 -18.62
CA LYS A 29 29.07 2.62 -17.63
C LYS A 29 28.35 2.46 -16.29
N TRP A 30 27.05 2.19 -16.33
CA TRP A 30 26.26 1.92 -15.13
C TRP A 30 26.74 0.65 -14.42
N LEU A 31 26.96 -0.45 -15.15
CA LEU A 31 27.45 -1.71 -14.58
C LEU A 31 28.85 -1.56 -13.96
N GLN A 32 29.76 -0.87 -14.64
CA GLN A 32 31.09 -0.53 -14.14
C GLN A 32 31.00 0.31 -12.86
N GLY A 33 30.16 1.35 -12.87
CA GLY A 33 29.91 2.18 -11.69
C GLY A 33 29.30 1.39 -10.53
N ALA A 34 28.33 0.53 -10.78
CA ALA A 34 27.70 -0.32 -9.77
C ALA A 34 28.71 -1.30 -9.15
N ALA A 35 29.59 -1.87 -9.96
CA ALA A 35 30.65 -2.76 -9.51
C ALA A 35 31.69 -2.05 -8.61
N ASN A 36 31.98 -0.76 -8.85
CA ASN A 36 32.86 0.03 -7.99
C ASN A 36 32.29 0.29 -6.59
N HIS A 37 30.97 0.40 -6.46
CA HIS A 37 30.31 0.67 -5.17
C HIS A 37 29.97 -0.61 -4.37
N GLY A 38 30.45 -1.78 -4.82
CA GLY A 38 30.25 -3.06 -4.15
C GLY A 38 31.08 -3.24 -2.87
N GLU A 39 30.83 -4.33 -2.15
CA GLU A 39 31.39 -4.59 -0.80
C GLU A 39 32.92 -4.78 -0.75
N SER A 40 33.56 -5.18 -1.85
CA SER A 40 35.00 -5.44 -1.91
C SER A 40 35.70 -4.47 -2.87
N ASP A 41 36.66 -3.71 -2.35
CA ASP A 41 37.57 -2.91 -3.18
C ASP A 41 38.60 -3.82 -3.88
N ILE A 42 39.15 -3.36 -5.00
CA ILE A 42 40.20 -4.03 -5.77
C ILE A 42 41.43 -4.29 -4.88
N GLU A 43 41.76 -3.36 -3.99
CA GLU A 43 42.85 -3.50 -3.02
C GLU A 43 42.57 -4.67 -2.05
N ALA A 44 41.34 -4.80 -1.56
CA ALA A 44 40.95 -5.91 -0.69
C ALA A 44 41.01 -7.27 -1.42
N ILE A 45 40.63 -7.31 -2.69
CA ILE A 45 40.76 -8.49 -3.54
C ILE A 45 42.24 -8.85 -3.74
N ALA A 46 43.08 -7.85 -4.02
CA ALA A 46 44.52 -8.04 -4.18
C ALA A 46 45.18 -8.55 -2.88
N GLU A 47 44.81 -8.01 -1.72
CA GLU A 47 45.29 -8.47 -0.41
C GLU A 47 44.85 -9.89 -0.07
N GLU A 48 43.61 -10.27 -0.42
CA GLU A 48 43.11 -11.62 -0.20
C GLU A 48 43.86 -12.65 -1.06
N LEU A 49 44.12 -12.29 -2.33
CA LEU A 49 44.93 -13.10 -3.24
C LEU A 49 46.38 -13.20 -2.77
N GLU A 50 46.95 -12.13 -2.23
CA GLU A 50 48.27 -12.14 -1.62
C GLU A 50 48.35 -13.10 -0.43
N LYS A 51 47.37 -13.06 0.49
CA LYS A 51 47.27 -14.01 1.62
C LYS A 51 47.20 -15.46 1.15
N LYS A 52 46.42 -15.73 0.10
CA LYS A 52 46.27 -17.07 -0.49
C LYS A 52 47.52 -17.55 -1.23
N SER A 53 48.35 -16.64 -1.75
CA SER A 53 49.61 -16.97 -2.44
C SER A 53 50.67 -17.57 -1.50
N GLY A 54 50.61 -17.25 -0.20
CA GLY A 54 51.56 -17.72 0.81
C GLY A 54 52.99 -17.16 0.65
N ARG A 55 53.23 -16.20 -0.25
CA ARG A 55 54.57 -15.71 -0.64
C ARG A 55 55.18 -14.62 0.24
N GLY A 56 54.54 -14.25 1.34
CA GLY A 56 54.97 -13.10 2.16
C GLY A 56 54.61 -11.76 1.48
N THR A 57 54.38 -10.74 2.30
CA THR A 57 53.87 -9.44 1.84
C THR A 57 54.85 -8.75 0.89
N GLY A 58 54.38 -8.34 -0.28
CA GLY A 58 55.13 -7.57 -1.27
C GLY A 58 56.00 -8.37 -2.25
N ILE A 59 55.90 -9.71 -2.27
CA ILE A 59 56.82 -10.56 -3.04
C ILE A 59 56.17 -11.18 -4.28
N TRP A 60 54.85 -11.32 -4.30
CA TRP A 60 54.10 -12.03 -5.34
C TRP A 60 54.12 -11.36 -6.72
N PHE A 61 54.40 -10.06 -6.81
CA PHE A 61 54.43 -9.31 -8.08
C PHE A 61 55.82 -9.21 -8.74
N ASN A 62 56.88 -9.72 -8.12
CA ASN A 62 58.27 -9.62 -8.62
C ASN A 62 58.60 -10.62 -9.76
N GLY A 63 57.65 -10.87 -10.67
CA GLY A 63 57.79 -11.81 -11.77
C GLY A 63 57.99 -13.26 -11.33
N TRP A 64 58.46 -14.12 -12.24
CA TRP A 64 58.53 -15.57 -12.01
C TRP A 64 59.77 -16.00 -11.21
N MET A 65 59.86 -15.57 -9.96
CA MET A 65 61.05 -15.76 -9.11
C MET A 65 61.35 -17.23 -8.81
N GLU A 66 60.35 -18.04 -8.47
CA GLU A 66 60.58 -19.47 -8.17
C GLU A 66 60.94 -20.26 -9.42
N THR A 67 60.27 -19.99 -10.54
CA THR A 67 60.58 -20.55 -11.85
C THR A 67 62.02 -20.20 -12.24
N ARG A 68 62.42 -18.93 -12.06
CA ARG A 68 63.80 -18.47 -12.29
C ARG A 68 64.80 -19.18 -11.38
N GLU A 69 64.55 -19.28 -10.08
CA GLU A 69 65.45 -19.94 -9.14
C GLU A 69 65.55 -21.45 -9.42
N ARG A 70 64.46 -22.08 -9.86
CA ARG A 70 64.45 -23.49 -10.27
C ARG A 70 65.28 -23.73 -11.53
N ILE A 71 65.12 -22.88 -12.55
CA ILE A 71 65.92 -22.92 -13.77
C ILE A 71 67.40 -22.67 -13.44
N LYS A 72 67.72 -21.64 -12.63
CA LYS A 72 69.09 -21.32 -12.21
C LYS A 72 69.72 -22.45 -11.38
N GLY A 73 68.98 -23.01 -10.43
CA GLY A 73 69.43 -24.13 -9.60
C GLY A 73 69.76 -25.36 -10.46
N THR A 74 68.90 -25.68 -11.43
CA THR A 74 69.15 -26.80 -12.35
C THR A 74 70.34 -26.54 -13.26
N LYS A 75 70.51 -25.29 -13.75
CA LYS A 75 71.70 -24.87 -14.50
C LYS A 75 72.98 -25.03 -13.67
N ARG A 76 72.98 -24.59 -12.40
CA ARG A 76 74.12 -24.73 -11.47
C ARG A 76 74.49 -26.20 -11.22
N MET A 77 73.50 -27.07 -11.04
CA MET A 77 73.74 -28.51 -10.80
C MET A 77 74.31 -29.24 -12.03
N ARG A 78 74.11 -28.72 -13.26
CA ARG A 78 74.61 -29.33 -14.50
C ARG A 78 76.00 -28.83 -14.94
N VAL A 79 76.60 -27.85 -14.28
CA VAL A 79 77.97 -27.36 -14.61
C VAL A 79 79.03 -28.49 -14.52
N PHE A 80 78.72 -29.60 -13.83
CA PHE A 80 79.58 -30.80 -13.76
C PHE A 80 79.26 -31.89 -14.81
N SER A 81 78.40 -31.63 -15.80
CA SER A 81 77.97 -32.62 -16.80
C SER A 81 78.35 -32.19 -18.22
N THR A 82 78.91 -33.11 -19.01
CA THR A 82 79.41 -32.90 -20.38
C THR A 82 78.32 -33.00 -21.48
N ALA A 83 77.03 -33.00 -21.11
CA ALA A 83 75.93 -33.07 -22.08
C ALA A 83 75.65 -31.71 -22.74
N SER A 84 75.31 -31.73 -24.03
CA SER A 84 75.12 -30.55 -24.89
C SER A 84 74.06 -29.56 -24.35
N SER A 85 74.32 -28.27 -24.61
CA SER A 85 73.59 -27.11 -24.08
C SER A 85 72.15 -26.93 -24.59
N ASP A 86 71.68 -27.75 -25.55
CA ASP A 86 70.60 -27.32 -26.44
C ASP A 86 69.17 -27.62 -25.99
N MET A 87 68.93 -28.38 -24.92
CA MET A 87 67.59 -28.45 -24.31
C MET A 87 67.66 -28.68 -22.80
N LEU A 88 67.56 -27.59 -22.04
CA LEU A 88 67.27 -27.65 -20.61
C LEU A 88 65.79 -28.04 -20.43
N ASP A 89 65.53 -29.34 -20.32
CA ASP A 89 64.25 -29.88 -19.86
C ASP A 89 64.20 -29.83 -18.32
N VAL A 90 64.02 -28.62 -17.78
CA VAL A 90 63.81 -28.40 -16.34
C VAL A 90 62.36 -28.72 -16.04
N LYS A 91 62.09 -29.50 -14.99
CA LYS A 91 60.73 -29.93 -14.63
C LYS A 91 60.24 -29.24 -13.36
N ARG A 92 58.93 -29.04 -13.28
CA ARG A 92 58.23 -28.45 -12.13
C ARG A 92 58.51 -29.28 -10.85
N THR A 93 58.51 -28.64 -9.69
CA THR A 93 58.93 -29.27 -8.43
C THR A 93 58.03 -30.44 -7.98
N HIS A 94 56.74 -30.40 -8.33
CA HIS A 94 55.75 -31.41 -7.94
C HIS A 94 54.97 -32.03 -9.11
N SER A 95 55.34 -31.73 -10.34
CA SER A 95 54.77 -32.36 -11.55
C SER A 95 55.90 -32.66 -12.53
N ASN A 96 55.69 -33.65 -13.41
CA ASN A 96 56.69 -34.02 -14.42
C ASN A 96 56.61 -33.10 -15.67
N GLU A 97 55.94 -31.95 -15.55
CA GLU A 97 55.71 -31.00 -16.63
C GLU A 97 56.97 -30.14 -16.89
N PRO A 98 57.27 -29.84 -18.17
CA PRO A 98 58.43 -29.03 -18.52
C PRO A 98 58.20 -27.56 -18.17
N LEU A 99 59.16 -26.95 -17.47
CA LEU A 99 59.20 -25.53 -17.15
C LEU A 99 59.70 -24.70 -18.33
N VAL A 100 59.21 -23.46 -18.41
CA VAL A 100 59.68 -22.46 -19.37
C VAL A 100 61.20 -22.30 -19.32
N SER A 101 61.80 -22.02 -20.48
CA SER A 101 63.25 -21.83 -20.65
C SER A 101 63.66 -20.36 -20.66
N SER A 102 62.71 -19.47 -20.92
CA SER A 102 62.87 -18.01 -20.90
C SER A 102 61.79 -17.36 -20.02
N LEU A 103 62.02 -16.12 -19.61
CA LEU A 103 61.21 -15.40 -18.60
C LEU A 103 60.49 -14.17 -19.19
N ASP A 104 60.29 -14.16 -20.50
CA ASP A 104 59.41 -13.23 -21.19
C ASP A 104 57.93 -13.65 -21.03
N PRO A 105 56.98 -12.70 -21.00
CA PRO A 105 55.56 -12.99 -20.73
C PRO A 105 54.92 -14.02 -21.66
N ASP A 106 55.34 -14.09 -22.93
CA ASP A 106 54.81 -15.04 -23.90
C ASP A 106 55.51 -16.42 -23.85
N ALA A 107 56.50 -16.63 -22.97
CA ALA A 107 57.23 -17.89 -22.88
C ALA A 107 56.33 -19.12 -22.60
N PRO A 108 55.34 -19.09 -21.68
CA PRO A 108 54.44 -20.21 -21.44
C PRO A 108 53.68 -20.61 -22.71
N THR A 109 53.12 -19.62 -23.40
CA THR A 109 52.31 -19.81 -24.62
C THR A 109 53.16 -20.22 -25.82
N ARG A 110 54.32 -19.56 -26.03
CA ARG A 110 55.23 -19.84 -27.14
C ARG A 110 55.92 -21.19 -27.03
N GLN A 111 56.24 -21.63 -25.81
CA GLN A 111 56.98 -22.87 -25.57
C GLN A 111 56.07 -24.05 -25.24
N TYR A 112 54.78 -23.80 -24.99
CA TYR A 112 53.84 -24.78 -24.46
C TYR A 112 54.36 -25.44 -23.18
N ARG A 113 54.84 -24.62 -22.24
CA ARG A 113 55.48 -25.03 -20.98
C ARG A 113 54.87 -24.29 -19.80
N VAL A 114 55.03 -24.85 -18.60
CA VAL A 114 54.39 -24.32 -17.38
C VAL A 114 55.35 -23.48 -16.55
N LEU A 115 54.80 -22.67 -15.64
CA LEU A 115 55.55 -21.97 -14.58
C LEU A 115 55.64 -22.84 -13.33
N GLU A 116 56.37 -22.43 -12.29
CA GLU A 116 56.19 -23.05 -10.96
C GLU A 116 54.80 -22.70 -10.39
N LYS A 117 54.25 -23.57 -9.53
CA LYS A 117 52.85 -23.46 -9.07
C LYS A 117 52.55 -22.12 -8.39
N ALA A 118 53.49 -21.60 -7.60
CA ALA A 118 53.32 -20.32 -6.92
C ALA A 118 53.42 -19.12 -7.88
N ASP A 119 54.25 -19.22 -8.92
CA ASP A 119 54.31 -18.20 -9.98
C ASP A 119 53.03 -18.21 -10.83
N GLU A 120 52.53 -19.40 -11.19
CA GLU A 120 51.26 -19.57 -11.92
C GLU A 120 50.07 -18.99 -11.14
N TYR A 121 50.03 -19.23 -9.82
CA TYR A 121 49.01 -18.63 -8.97
C TYR A 121 49.10 -17.09 -8.93
N SER A 122 50.33 -16.56 -8.82
CA SER A 122 50.57 -15.11 -8.81
C SER A 122 50.17 -14.48 -10.15
N GLU A 123 50.46 -15.13 -11.27
CA GLU A 123 50.03 -14.72 -12.61
C GLU A 123 48.51 -14.65 -12.73
N ARG A 124 47.81 -15.71 -12.30
CA ARG A 124 46.34 -15.73 -12.29
C ARG A 124 45.76 -14.61 -11.42
N ALA A 125 46.36 -14.32 -10.26
CA ALA A 125 45.92 -13.24 -9.38
C ALA A 125 46.11 -11.85 -10.03
N LEU A 126 47.24 -11.61 -10.71
CA LEU A 126 47.49 -10.36 -11.44
C LEU A 126 46.46 -10.16 -12.56
N TRP A 127 46.17 -11.21 -13.34
CA TRP A 127 45.18 -11.15 -14.41
C TRP A 127 43.75 -11.01 -13.90
N MET A 128 43.40 -11.67 -12.80
CA MET A 128 42.12 -11.45 -12.12
C MET A 128 41.95 -9.99 -11.68
N THR A 129 43.02 -9.37 -11.17
CA THR A 129 42.99 -7.94 -10.78
C THR A 129 42.83 -7.04 -12.01
N CYS A 130 43.50 -7.35 -13.13
CA CYS A 130 43.30 -6.65 -14.42
C CYS A 130 41.86 -6.77 -14.93
N TRP A 131 41.28 -7.98 -14.85
CA TRP A 131 39.88 -8.21 -15.18
C TRP A 131 38.95 -7.34 -14.31
N GLU A 132 39.15 -7.34 -12.99
CA GLU A 132 38.34 -6.53 -12.07
C GLU A 132 38.46 -5.03 -12.35
N MET A 133 39.67 -4.53 -12.63
CA MET A 133 39.88 -3.12 -13.00
C MET A 133 39.10 -2.74 -14.28
N LEU A 134 39.11 -3.59 -15.31
CA LEU A 134 38.35 -3.35 -16.54
C LEU A 134 36.84 -3.48 -16.35
N ARG A 135 36.39 -4.53 -15.65
CA ARG A 135 34.98 -4.80 -15.33
C ARG A 135 34.36 -3.68 -14.50
N ARG A 136 35.16 -3.01 -13.67
CA ARG A 136 34.77 -1.87 -12.84
C ARG A 136 35.01 -0.51 -13.51
N GLY A 137 35.60 -0.48 -14.71
CA GLY A 137 35.84 0.78 -15.42
C GLY A 137 36.82 1.71 -14.70
N ARG A 138 37.89 1.17 -14.12
CA ARG A 138 38.98 2.00 -13.56
C ARG A 138 39.62 2.82 -14.67
N SER A 139 40.06 4.03 -14.32
CA SER A 139 40.72 4.92 -15.27
C SER A 139 41.95 4.24 -15.84
N TRP A 140 42.27 4.54 -17.09
CA TRP A 140 43.47 3.99 -17.71
C TRP A 140 44.75 4.37 -16.94
N ASN A 141 44.78 5.58 -16.39
CA ASN A 141 45.90 6.05 -15.57
C ASN A 141 46.08 5.20 -14.30
N ASP A 142 44.99 4.83 -13.62
CA ASP A 142 45.02 3.95 -12.45
C ASP A 142 45.58 2.57 -12.81
N ILE A 143 45.15 2.01 -13.94
CA ILE A 143 45.63 0.71 -14.44
C ILE A 143 47.14 0.78 -14.73
N CYS A 144 47.58 1.83 -15.42
CA CYS A 144 49.01 2.06 -15.69
C CYS A 144 49.82 2.19 -14.40
N GLN A 145 49.33 2.99 -13.44
CA GLN A 145 49.99 3.19 -12.15
C GLN A 145 50.08 1.87 -11.39
N TRP A 146 48.98 1.14 -11.26
CA TRP A 146 48.95 -0.15 -10.58
C TRP A 146 49.91 -1.16 -11.23
N CYS A 147 49.91 -1.29 -12.56
CA CYS A 147 50.86 -2.16 -13.25
C CYS A 147 52.32 -1.71 -13.04
N SER A 148 52.59 -0.42 -12.95
CA SER A 148 53.93 0.12 -12.72
C SER A 148 54.44 -0.14 -11.31
N GLU A 149 53.60 0.07 -10.29
CA GLU A 149 53.92 -0.19 -8.88
C GLU A 149 54.28 -1.67 -8.64
N HIS A 150 53.70 -2.56 -9.43
CA HIS A 150 53.93 -4.00 -9.37
C HIS A 150 55.05 -4.50 -10.31
N ASN A 151 55.79 -3.62 -10.99
CA ASN A 151 56.82 -3.95 -11.99
C ASN A 151 56.31 -4.79 -13.18
N GLN A 152 55.04 -4.61 -13.56
CA GLN A 152 54.37 -5.32 -14.64
C GLN A 152 53.81 -4.36 -15.71
N SER A 153 54.49 -3.24 -15.96
CA SER A 153 54.05 -2.19 -16.91
C SER A 153 53.73 -2.72 -18.31
N TRP A 154 54.32 -3.84 -18.72
CA TRP A 154 54.02 -4.48 -20.01
C TRP A 154 52.55 -4.92 -20.13
N ARG A 155 51.86 -5.25 -19.02
CA ARG A 155 50.42 -5.58 -19.02
C ARG A 155 49.58 -4.37 -19.39
N ALA A 156 49.91 -3.20 -18.84
CA ALA A 156 49.26 -1.96 -19.25
C ALA A 156 49.51 -1.70 -20.75
N VAL A 157 50.74 -1.88 -21.23
CA VAL A 157 51.04 -1.72 -22.67
C VAL A 157 50.31 -2.75 -23.54
N SER A 158 50.08 -3.98 -23.08
CA SER A 158 49.33 -4.98 -23.86
C SER A 158 47.82 -4.72 -23.87
N MET A 159 47.29 -4.07 -22.82
CA MET A 159 45.87 -3.75 -22.66
C MET A 159 45.43 -2.44 -23.34
N ALA A 160 46.32 -1.61 -23.89
CA ALA A 160 45.94 -0.44 -24.71
C ALA A 160 46.96 -0.06 -25.79
N VAL A 161 46.52 0.68 -26.82
CA VAL A 161 47.35 1.02 -28.00
C VAL A 161 47.70 2.50 -28.16
N SER A 162 47.21 3.42 -27.32
CA SER A 162 47.71 4.82 -27.28
C SER A 162 47.33 5.55 -25.98
N THR A 163 47.98 6.69 -25.73
CA THR A 163 48.09 7.44 -24.47
C THR A 163 47.21 8.69 -24.36
N ASP A 164 46.23 8.91 -25.23
CA ASP A 164 45.33 10.07 -25.09
C ASP A 164 44.31 9.81 -23.98
N SER A 165 44.30 10.70 -23.00
CA SER A 165 43.91 10.48 -21.61
C SER A 165 42.42 10.48 -21.28
N ASP A 166 41.53 10.69 -22.25
CA ASP A 166 40.19 11.21 -21.95
C ASP A 166 39.02 10.28 -22.32
N VAL A 167 39.27 9.07 -22.84
CA VAL A 167 38.18 8.16 -23.24
C VAL A 167 38.35 6.76 -22.65
N ASP A 168 37.47 6.40 -21.71
CA ASP A 168 37.39 5.09 -21.01
C ASP A 168 37.03 3.89 -21.91
N THR A 169 36.87 4.10 -23.21
CA THR A 169 36.67 3.01 -24.18
C THR A 169 37.98 2.62 -24.84
N ALA A 170 38.17 1.33 -25.09
CA ALA A 170 39.33 0.73 -25.74
C ALA A 170 39.47 1.14 -27.23
N LEU A 171 39.55 2.45 -27.46
CA LEU A 171 39.70 3.15 -28.72
C LEU A 171 41.10 3.68 -29.05
N PRO A 172 42.16 3.59 -28.22
CA PRO A 172 43.35 4.35 -28.55
C PRO A 172 44.26 3.60 -29.54
N GLY A 173 44.69 4.27 -30.62
CA GLY A 173 45.65 3.79 -31.62
C GLY A 173 45.35 4.27 -33.04
N GLY A 174 46.35 4.51 -33.91
CA GLY A 174 46.16 5.17 -35.24
C GLY A 174 45.14 4.56 -36.22
N SER A 175 44.59 3.38 -35.93
CA SER A 175 43.42 2.78 -36.58
C SER A 175 42.30 2.50 -35.58
N ALA A 176 41.93 3.46 -34.72
CA ALA A 176 40.94 3.29 -33.65
C ALA A 176 41.08 1.97 -32.88
N GLY A 177 42.29 1.40 -32.77
CA GLY A 177 42.59 0.08 -32.20
C GLY A 177 42.12 -1.18 -32.97
N SER A 178 41.62 -1.11 -34.22
CA SER A 178 40.96 -2.27 -34.88
C SER A 178 41.89 -3.47 -35.12
N LEU A 179 43.11 -3.26 -35.64
CA LEU A 179 44.08 -4.35 -35.78
C LEU A 179 44.45 -4.95 -34.43
N TRP A 180 44.60 -4.10 -33.41
CA TRP A 180 44.95 -4.55 -32.07
C TRP A 180 43.85 -5.41 -31.44
N ARG A 181 42.58 -5.00 -31.53
CA ARG A 181 41.45 -5.84 -31.08
C ARG A 181 41.44 -7.20 -31.77
N ARG A 182 41.77 -7.25 -33.06
CA ARG A 182 41.92 -8.51 -33.83
C ARG A 182 43.07 -9.36 -33.31
N MET A 183 44.18 -8.76 -32.90
CA MET A 183 45.29 -9.48 -32.27
C MET A 183 44.89 -9.99 -30.87
N CYS A 184 44.20 -9.18 -30.07
CA CYS A 184 43.65 -9.61 -28.78
C CYS A 184 42.71 -10.81 -28.95
N TYR A 185 41.82 -10.79 -29.95
CA TYR A 185 40.98 -11.93 -30.27
C TYR A 185 41.81 -13.15 -30.69
N ALA A 186 42.80 -12.97 -31.57
CA ALA A 186 43.66 -14.07 -31.99
C ALA A 186 44.41 -14.71 -30.81
N LEU A 187 44.76 -13.93 -29.78
CA LEU A 187 45.34 -14.45 -28.53
C LEU A 187 44.33 -15.28 -27.73
N THR A 188 43.06 -14.88 -27.62
CA THR A 188 42.06 -15.67 -26.88
C THR A 188 41.75 -17.02 -27.54
N GLN A 189 42.01 -17.17 -28.84
CA GLN A 189 41.85 -18.45 -29.55
C GLN A 189 43.02 -19.42 -29.34
N GLN A 190 44.13 -18.98 -28.74
CA GLN A 190 45.27 -19.86 -28.47
C GLN A 190 45.01 -20.73 -27.23
N THR A 191 45.51 -21.96 -27.27
CA THR A 191 45.44 -22.88 -26.12
C THR A 191 46.55 -22.57 -25.12
N GLY A 192 46.22 -22.55 -23.84
CA GLY A 192 47.20 -22.42 -22.75
C GLY A 192 47.24 -21.05 -22.05
N LEU A 193 46.37 -20.11 -22.43
CA LEU A 193 46.17 -18.87 -21.67
C LEU A 193 45.36 -19.14 -20.40
N ASP A 194 45.65 -18.38 -19.33
CA ASP A 194 44.80 -18.35 -18.14
C ASP A 194 43.41 -17.79 -18.48
N GLU A 195 42.38 -18.24 -17.76
CA GLU A 195 41.00 -17.82 -17.99
C GLU A 195 40.80 -16.31 -17.82
N TYR A 196 41.46 -15.69 -16.83
CA TYR A 196 41.35 -14.24 -16.62
C TYR A 196 42.16 -13.45 -17.64
N GLU A 197 43.32 -13.96 -18.07
CA GLU A 197 44.07 -13.36 -19.17
C GLU A 197 43.25 -13.38 -20.47
N ALA A 198 42.65 -14.53 -20.80
CA ALA A 198 41.76 -14.67 -21.94
C ALA A 198 40.53 -13.78 -21.82
N ALA A 199 39.97 -13.60 -20.61
CA ALA A 199 38.86 -12.70 -20.37
C ALA A 199 39.25 -11.23 -20.55
N VAL A 200 40.41 -10.78 -20.06
CA VAL A 200 40.93 -9.42 -20.26
C VAL A 200 41.03 -9.11 -21.76
N TYR A 201 41.74 -9.95 -22.52
CA TYR A 201 41.81 -9.75 -23.97
C TYR A 201 40.46 -9.94 -24.67
N GLY A 202 39.57 -10.74 -24.10
CA GLY A 202 38.20 -10.91 -24.56
C GLY A 202 37.35 -9.65 -24.41
N VAL A 203 37.46 -8.93 -23.29
CA VAL A 203 36.81 -7.62 -23.12
C VAL A 203 37.29 -6.64 -24.18
N LEU A 204 38.61 -6.55 -24.37
CA LEU A 204 39.21 -5.60 -25.29
C LEU A 204 38.86 -5.91 -26.76
N SER A 205 38.73 -7.19 -27.11
CA SER A 205 38.42 -7.63 -28.48
C SER A 205 36.93 -7.83 -28.77
N GLY A 206 36.07 -7.86 -27.74
CA GLY A 206 34.66 -8.22 -27.87
C GLY A 206 34.39 -9.73 -27.95
N ASP A 207 35.32 -10.58 -27.52
CA ASP A 207 35.13 -12.04 -27.45
C ASP A 207 34.26 -12.45 -26.27
N LEU A 208 33.03 -12.86 -26.57
CA LEU A 208 32.06 -13.22 -25.56
C LEU A 208 32.40 -14.53 -24.83
N GLU A 209 32.93 -15.52 -25.54
CA GLU A 209 33.11 -16.87 -24.98
C GLU A 209 34.24 -16.92 -23.96
N SER A 210 35.30 -16.14 -24.17
CA SER A 210 36.40 -16.04 -23.20
C SER A 210 35.97 -15.31 -21.92
N VAL A 211 35.17 -14.24 -22.04
CA VAL A 211 34.69 -13.47 -20.88
C VAL A 211 33.66 -14.26 -20.06
N LYS A 212 32.76 -15.01 -20.71
CA LYS A 212 31.75 -15.84 -20.01
C LYS A 212 32.35 -16.82 -19.01
N ARG A 213 33.57 -17.33 -19.26
CA ARG A 213 34.25 -18.31 -18.39
C ARG A 213 34.54 -17.77 -16.99
N VAL A 214 34.70 -16.46 -16.85
CA VAL A 214 35.00 -15.79 -15.57
C VAL A 214 33.81 -15.03 -14.98
N CYS A 215 32.65 -15.01 -15.66
CA CYS A 215 31.45 -14.33 -15.20
C CYS A 215 30.83 -15.08 -13.99
N GLN A 216 30.62 -14.36 -12.89
CA GLN A 216 30.12 -14.96 -11.63
C GLN A 216 28.70 -14.50 -11.28
N SER A 217 28.34 -13.27 -11.67
CA SER A 217 27.06 -12.64 -11.35
C SER A 217 26.24 -12.33 -12.60
N TRP A 218 24.93 -12.11 -12.43
CA TRP A 218 24.03 -11.65 -13.49
C TRP A 218 24.55 -10.36 -14.15
N ASP A 219 25.14 -9.45 -13.37
CA ASP A 219 25.73 -8.20 -13.88
C ASP A 219 26.93 -8.47 -14.81
N ASP A 220 27.78 -9.46 -14.48
CA ASP A 220 28.95 -9.81 -15.30
C ASP A 220 28.53 -10.37 -16.66
N TYR A 221 27.49 -11.21 -16.69
CA TYR A 221 26.96 -11.74 -17.94
C TYR A 221 26.41 -10.60 -18.83
N ILE A 222 25.68 -9.64 -18.27
CA ILE A 222 25.20 -8.48 -19.05
C ILE A 222 26.38 -7.66 -19.56
N PHE A 223 27.35 -7.37 -18.69
CA PHE A 223 28.57 -6.67 -19.08
C PHE A 223 29.26 -7.35 -20.26
N ALA A 224 29.48 -8.67 -20.19
CA ALA A 224 30.14 -9.44 -21.25
C ALA A 224 29.38 -9.36 -22.59
N HIS A 225 28.07 -9.56 -22.55
CA HIS A 225 27.23 -9.50 -23.75
C HIS A 225 27.13 -8.10 -24.36
N TYR A 226 26.94 -7.07 -23.52
CA TYR A 226 26.84 -5.68 -23.98
C TYR A 226 28.17 -5.17 -24.53
N ASN A 227 29.30 -5.52 -23.88
CA ASN A 227 30.62 -5.17 -24.37
C ASN A 227 30.91 -5.82 -25.73
N SER A 228 30.64 -7.12 -25.88
CA SER A 228 30.81 -7.83 -27.15
C SER A 228 29.96 -7.22 -28.29
N LEU A 229 28.71 -6.84 -28.00
CA LEU A 229 27.85 -6.16 -28.97
C LEU A 229 28.37 -4.78 -29.35
N LEU A 230 28.79 -3.97 -28.36
CA LEU A 230 29.28 -2.62 -28.60
C LEU A 230 30.54 -2.61 -29.46
N ILE A 231 31.50 -3.51 -29.17
CA ILE A 231 32.72 -3.67 -29.97
C ILE A 231 32.41 -4.16 -31.39
N GLY A 232 31.49 -5.12 -31.54
CA GLY A 232 31.05 -5.59 -32.87
C GLY A 232 30.38 -4.50 -33.69
N GLN A 233 29.54 -3.67 -33.06
CA GLN A 233 28.91 -2.51 -33.71
C GLN A 233 29.93 -1.44 -34.10
N LEU A 234 30.92 -1.17 -33.23
CA LEU A 234 32.00 -0.25 -33.54
C LEU A 234 32.78 -0.74 -34.77
N GLU A 235 33.19 -2.00 -34.82
CA GLU A 235 33.93 -2.56 -35.96
C GLU A 235 33.13 -2.51 -37.26
N ALA A 236 31.82 -2.79 -37.21
CA ALA A 236 30.94 -2.64 -38.37
C ALA A 236 30.83 -1.18 -38.82
N TYR A 237 30.74 -0.23 -37.89
CA TYR A 237 30.72 1.21 -38.18
C TYR A 237 32.03 1.68 -38.80
N LEU A 238 33.18 1.26 -38.25
CA LEU A 238 34.50 1.61 -38.77
C LEU A 238 34.69 1.12 -40.22
N GLN A 239 34.32 -0.14 -40.50
CA GLN A 239 34.40 -0.71 -41.86
C GLN A 239 33.47 0.01 -42.85
N LYS A 240 32.27 0.40 -42.41
CA LYS A 240 31.27 1.06 -43.27
C LYS A 240 31.61 2.53 -43.54
N SER A 241 31.97 3.27 -42.49
CA SER A 241 32.11 4.73 -42.52
C SER A 241 33.53 5.18 -42.92
N PHE A 242 34.55 4.32 -42.77
CA PHE A 242 35.95 4.65 -43.02
C PHE A 242 36.73 3.51 -43.73
N PRO A 243 36.25 2.96 -44.86
CA PRO A 243 36.86 1.80 -45.52
C PRO A 243 38.31 2.02 -45.97
N GLU A 244 38.71 3.26 -46.26
CA GLU A 244 40.09 3.61 -46.63
C GLU A 244 41.06 3.53 -45.44
N LYS A 245 40.59 3.87 -44.22
CA LYS A 245 41.36 3.76 -42.96
C LYS A 245 41.34 2.32 -42.44
N PHE A 246 40.28 1.56 -42.75
CA PHE A 246 40.03 0.19 -42.28
C PHE A 246 39.85 -0.79 -43.44
N ALA A 247 40.93 -1.02 -44.19
CA ALA A 247 40.89 -1.89 -45.37
C ALA A 247 40.37 -3.29 -45.03
N SER A 248 39.41 -3.78 -45.82
CA SER A 248 38.78 -5.10 -45.64
C SER A 248 39.77 -6.27 -45.64
N GLY A 249 40.95 -6.10 -46.25
CA GLY A 249 42.01 -7.12 -46.26
C GLY A 249 42.58 -7.47 -44.88
N THR A 250 42.57 -6.53 -43.93
CA THR A 250 42.94 -6.84 -42.53
C THR A 250 41.84 -7.64 -41.85
N ALA A 251 40.58 -7.29 -42.15
CA ALA A 251 39.43 -7.95 -41.55
C ALA A 251 39.25 -9.40 -42.02
N THR A 252 39.64 -9.72 -43.27
CA THR A 252 39.62 -11.08 -43.79
C THR A 252 40.76 -11.95 -43.27
N LYS A 253 41.95 -11.37 -43.06
CA LYS A 253 43.11 -12.10 -42.51
C LYS A 253 42.96 -12.40 -41.01
N PHE A 254 42.42 -11.44 -40.26
CA PHE A 254 42.26 -11.57 -38.81
C PHE A 254 40.80 -11.31 -38.43
N PRO A 255 39.97 -12.36 -38.33
CA PRO A 255 38.57 -12.21 -37.96
C PRO A 255 38.42 -11.75 -36.51
N LEU A 256 37.23 -11.25 -36.17
CA LEU A 256 36.78 -11.03 -34.80
C LEU A 256 35.60 -11.96 -34.50
N PHE A 257 35.24 -12.08 -33.23
CA PHE A 257 33.99 -12.71 -32.83
C PHE A 257 32.80 -11.96 -33.45
N ASP A 258 31.95 -12.69 -34.17
CA ASP A 258 30.77 -12.11 -34.83
C ASP A 258 29.61 -11.98 -33.83
N SER A 259 29.72 -10.97 -32.95
CA SER A 259 28.74 -10.72 -31.90
C SER A 259 27.35 -10.41 -32.46
N LEU A 260 27.28 -9.71 -33.60
CA LEU A 260 26.01 -9.35 -34.23
C LEU A 260 25.25 -10.60 -34.70
N ARG A 261 25.93 -11.56 -35.36
CA ARG A 261 25.28 -12.81 -35.77
C ARG A 261 24.97 -13.74 -34.61
N HIS A 262 25.84 -13.79 -33.58
CA HIS A 262 25.59 -14.60 -32.39
C HIS A 262 24.31 -14.17 -31.66
N HIS A 263 24.06 -12.86 -31.60
CA HIS A 263 22.90 -12.30 -30.90
C HIS A 263 21.62 -12.24 -31.74
N GLY A 264 21.73 -12.28 -33.07
CA GLY A 264 20.59 -12.30 -33.98
C GLY A 264 20.02 -10.91 -34.25
N ASP A 265 18.69 -10.78 -34.25
CA ASP A 265 18.01 -9.51 -34.53
C ASP A 265 18.37 -8.44 -33.49
N GLN A 266 18.89 -7.29 -33.96
CA GLN A 266 19.38 -6.20 -33.13
C GLN A 266 18.27 -5.51 -32.31
N GLN A 267 17.02 -5.58 -32.75
CA GLN A 267 15.90 -4.88 -32.09
C GLN A 267 15.49 -5.52 -30.77
N ASP A 268 15.56 -6.86 -30.65
CA ASP A 268 15.11 -7.60 -29.46
C ASP A 268 16.25 -8.25 -28.67
N VAL A 269 17.51 -7.85 -28.92
CA VAL A 269 18.68 -8.48 -28.28
C VAL A 269 18.60 -8.40 -26.76
N ALA A 270 18.24 -7.23 -26.21
CA ALA A 270 18.17 -7.02 -24.77
C ALA A 270 17.08 -7.89 -24.13
N ARG A 271 15.86 -7.90 -24.70
CA ARG A 271 14.75 -8.76 -24.25
C ARG A 271 15.12 -10.24 -24.25
N ASN A 272 15.71 -10.71 -25.35
CA ASN A 272 16.12 -12.10 -25.49
C ASN A 272 17.27 -12.46 -24.53
N LEU A 273 18.20 -11.53 -24.30
CA LEU A 273 19.28 -11.72 -23.33
C LEU A 273 18.73 -11.87 -21.92
N ILE A 274 17.91 -10.92 -21.45
CA ILE A 274 17.31 -10.97 -20.11
C ILE A 274 16.48 -12.24 -19.93
N ARG A 275 15.69 -12.63 -20.93
CA ARG A 275 14.93 -13.90 -20.89
C ARG A 275 15.85 -15.11 -20.70
N ARG A 276 16.95 -15.21 -21.44
CA ARG A 276 17.92 -16.31 -21.29
C ARG A 276 18.59 -16.30 -19.92
N LEU A 277 19.01 -15.13 -19.42
CA LEU A 277 19.63 -15.01 -18.09
C LEU A 277 18.65 -15.37 -16.95
N ASN A 278 17.35 -15.16 -17.15
CA ASN A 278 16.33 -15.58 -16.19
C ASN A 278 16.15 -17.11 -16.16
N GLU A 279 16.38 -17.79 -17.28
CA GLU A 279 16.25 -19.25 -17.43
C GLU A 279 17.54 -20.00 -17.05
N GLN A 280 18.69 -19.34 -17.14
CA GLN A 280 20.01 -19.93 -16.88
C GLN A 280 20.21 -20.22 -15.38
N SER A 281 20.64 -21.44 -15.05
CA SER A 281 20.75 -21.92 -13.66
C SER A 281 21.69 -21.08 -12.77
N SER A 282 22.79 -20.56 -13.32
CA SER A 282 23.76 -19.75 -12.58
C SER A 282 23.25 -18.35 -12.20
N THR A 283 22.32 -17.79 -12.97
CA THR A 283 21.84 -16.40 -12.80
C THR A 283 20.37 -16.32 -12.39
N SER A 284 19.59 -17.39 -12.55
CA SER A 284 18.13 -17.38 -12.34
C SER A 284 17.71 -16.96 -10.93
N GLN A 285 18.47 -17.33 -9.89
CA GLN A 285 18.15 -16.94 -8.51
C GLN A 285 18.37 -15.44 -8.28
N GLU A 286 19.45 -14.88 -8.82
CA GLU A 286 19.74 -13.45 -8.72
C GLU A 286 18.73 -12.64 -9.53
N ALA A 287 18.41 -13.10 -10.74
CA ALA A 287 17.49 -12.43 -11.64
C ALA A 287 16.05 -12.31 -11.10
N LYS A 288 15.65 -13.20 -10.18
CA LYS A 288 14.34 -13.18 -9.51
C LYS A 288 14.25 -12.15 -8.38
N LYS A 289 15.36 -11.55 -7.95
CA LYS A 289 15.35 -10.51 -6.91
C LYS A 289 14.57 -9.27 -7.40
N PRO A 290 13.82 -8.56 -6.54
CA PRO A 290 12.99 -7.42 -6.93
C PRO A 290 13.72 -6.35 -7.74
N LEU A 291 14.87 -5.88 -7.24
CA LEU A 291 15.66 -4.84 -7.91
C LEU A 291 16.28 -5.34 -9.23
N LYS A 292 16.57 -6.64 -9.34
CA LYS A 292 17.10 -7.24 -10.58
C LYS A 292 16.02 -7.41 -11.64
N LEU A 293 14.79 -7.71 -11.24
CA LEU A 293 13.63 -7.66 -12.15
C LEU A 293 13.43 -6.24 -12.70
N LEU A 294 13.56 -5.22 -11.84
CA LEU A 294 13.48 -3.81 -12.26
C LEU A 294 14.59 -3.44 -13.24
N GLN A 295 15.84 -3.69 -12.87
CA GLN A 295 17.00 -3.43 -13.74
C GLN A 295 16.87 -4.16 -15.08
N GLY A 296 16.52 -5.46 -15.05
CA GLY A 296 16.29 -6.26 -16.25
C GLY A 296 15.18 -5.70 -17.13
N SER A 297 14.10 -5.16 -16.55
CA SER A 297 13.01 -4.59 -17.33
C SER A 297 13.34 -3.26 -18.01
N LEU A 298 14.21 -2.46 -17.38
CA LEU A 298 14.73 -1.22 -17.98
C LEU A 298 15.69 -1.53 -19.12
N ILE A 299 16.62 -2.47 -18.90
CA ILE A 299 17.57 -2.92 -19.92
C ILE A 299 16.83 -3.57 -21.11
N ALA A 300 15.76 -4.32 -20.85
CA ALA A 300 14.97 -4.97 -21.89
C ALA A 300 13.93 -4.05 -22.56
N ASP A 301 13.86 -2.77 -22.18
CA ASP A 301 12.84 -1.83 -22.65
C ASP A 301 11.42 -2.43 -22.59
N ASN A 302 11.05 -2.98 -21.42
CA ASN A 302 9.74 -3.58 -21.17
C ASN A 302 9.19 -3.22 -19.77
N PHE A 303 9.65 -2.10 -19.19
CA PHE A 303 9.18 -1.60 -17.90
C PHE A 303 7.66 -1.41 -17.84
N ALA A 304 7.04 -1.01 -18.95
CA ALA A 304 5.58 -0.93 -19.08
C ALA A 304 4.88 -2.28 -18.82
N ASP A 305 5.44 -3.37 -19.34
CA ASP A 305 4.90 -4.72 -19.15
C ASP A 305 5.12 -5.20 -17.71
N LEU A 306 6.28 -4.89 -17.12
CA LEU A 306 6.53 -5.13 -15.69
C LEU A 306 5.46 -4.46 -14.82
N CYS A 307 5.15 -3.18 -15.08
CA CYS A 307 4.15 -2.45 -14.32
C CYS A 307 2.76 -3.07 -14.45
N LYS A 308 2.37 -3.53 -15.64
CA LYS A 308 1.09 -4.22 -15.86
C LYS A 308 1.03 -5.56 -15.13
N ASN A 309 2.08 -6.35 -15.20
CA ASN A 309 2.17 -7.63 -14.49
C ASN A 309 2.13 -7.42 -12.99
N LEU A 310 2.88 -6.44 -12.46
CA LEU A 310 2.85 -6.06 -11.06
C LEU A 310 1.46 -5.60 -10.61
N ALA A 311 0.80 -4.71 -11.35
CA ALA A 311 -0.56 -4.26 -11.05
C ALA A 311 -1.57 -5.43 -11.02
N THR A 312 -1.37 -6.42 -11.90
CA THR A 312 -2.18 -7.64 -11.94
C THR A 312 -1.85 -8.56 -10.76
N ALA A 313 -0.58 -8.71 -10.39
CA ALA A 313 -0.17 -9.49 -9.22
C ALA A 313 -0.72 -8.89 -7.91
N ILE A 314 -0.70 -7.56 -7.79
CA ILE A 314 -1.32 -6.82 -6.66
C ILE A 314 -2.83 -7.08 -6.64
N SER A 315 -3.49 -7.00 -7.79
CA SER A 315 -4.92 -7.33 -7.91
C SER A 315 -5.21 -8.77 -7.49
N ASP A 316 -4.43 -9.75 -7.97
CA ASP A 316 -4.61 -11.16 -7.62
C ASP A 316 -4.46 -11.36 -6.10
N ALA A 317 -3.41 -10.79 -5.50
CA ALA A 317 -3.17 -10.88 -4.06
C ALA A 317 -4.31 -10.25 -3.23
N ALA A 318 -4.81 -9.09 -3.67
CA ALA A 318 -5.85 -8.34 -2.97
C ALA A 318 -7.26 -8.94 -3.09
N TRP A 319 -7.49 -9.87 -4.02
CA TRP A 319 -8.79 -10.49 -4.28
C TRP A 319 -8.81 -12.01 -4.05
N TYR A 320 -7.70 -12.61 -3.59
CA TYR A 320 -7.60 -14.07 -3.42
C TYR A 320 -8.37 -14.61 -2.20
N GLN A 321 -8.28 -13.95 -1.04
CA GLN A 321 -8.96 -14.38 0.21
C GLN A 321 -10.05 -13.41 0.66
N THR A 322 -9.90 -12.13 0.36
CA THR A 322 -10.78 -11.04 0.80
C THR A 322 -11.01 -10.10 -0.37
N THR A 323 -12.12 -9.36 -0.35
CA THR A 323 -12.43 -8.34 -1.35
C THR A 323 -11.82 -7.01 -0.93
N SER A 324 -10.85 -6.51 -1.69
CA SER A 324 -10.31 -5.17 -1.45
C SER A 324 -11.27 -4.09 -1.93
N THR A 325 -11.45 -3.02 -1.14
CA THR A 325 -12.24 -1.85 -1.54
C THR A 325 -11.42 -0.76 -2.24
N THR A 326 -10.09 -0.85 -2.22
CA THR A 326 -9.17 0.15 -2.83
C THR A 326 -8.41 -0.37 -4.04
N ILE A 327 -8.17 -1.67 -4.11
CA ILE A 327 -7.50 -2.32 -5.25
C ILE A 327 -8.56 -2.86 -6.20
N VAL A 328 -8.50 -2.44 -7.46
CA VAL A 328 -9.45 -2.85 -8.49
C VAL A 328 -9.07 -4.23 -9.02
N SER A 329 -10.05 -5.13 -9.12
CA SER A 329 -9.87 -6.44 -9.74
C SER A 329 -9.67 -6.27 -11.26
N LEU A 330 -8.53 -6.73 -11.76
CA LEU A 330 -8.21 -6.69 -13.20
C LEU A 330 -8.58 -7.99 -13.93
N ARG A 331 -8.75 -9.08 -13.18
CA ARG A 331 -9.11 -10.41 -13.67
C ARG A 331 -9.59 -11.30 -12.51
N THR A 332 -10.09 -12.49 -12.85
CA THR A 332 -10.35 -13.54 -11.85
C THR A 332 -9.06 -13.84 -11.07
N ALA A 333 -9.10 -13.65 -9.76
CA ALA A 333 -7.93 -13.76 -8.89
C ALA A 333 -7.31 -15.17 -8.98
N VAL A 334 -5.99 -15.20 -9.18
CA VAL A 334 -5.18 -16.42 -9.17
C VAL A 334 -4.36 -16.47 -7.89
N PHE A 335 -3.79 -17.64 -7.55
CA PHE A 335 -2.93 -17.82 -6.39
C PHE A 335 -1.83 -16.72 -6.32
N PRO A 336 -1.70 -16.00 -5.19
CA PRO A 336 -0.62 -15.04 -4.97
C PRO A 336 0.72 -15.74 -5.20
N ASP A 337 1.66 -15.13 -5.92
CA ASP A 337 2.93 -15.74 -6.38
C ASP A 337 2.91 -16.52 -7.69
N SER A 338 1.80 -16.51 -8.42
CA SER A 338 1.78 -17.04 -9.79
C SER A 338 2.61 -16.20 -10.78
N GLN A 339 2.78 -14.91 -10.50
CA GLN A 339 3.54 -13.98 -11.33
C GLN A 339 4.90 -13.68 -10.71
N ARG A 340 5.93 -13.51 -11.55
CA ARG A 340 7.31 -13.26 -11.10
C ARG A 340 7.42 -11.91 -10.38
N GLU A 341 6.58 -10.97 -10.77
CA GLU A 341 6.52 -9.60 -10.26
C GLU A 341 5.89 -9.52 -8.86
N SER A 342 5.29 -10.60 -8.33
CA SER A 342 4.76 -10.61 -6.95
C SER A 342 5.85 -10.34 -5.90
N VAL A 343 7.11 -10.71 -6.20
CA VAL A 343 8.25 -10.47 -5.31
C VAL A 343 8.49 -8.97 -5.09
N ILE A 344 8.15 -8.11 -6.07
CA ILE A 344 8.23 -6.65 -5.93
C ILE A 344 7.18 -6.14 -4.96
N PHE A 345 5.96 -6.69 -5.00
CA PHE A 345 4.90 -6.31 -4.07
C PHE A 345 5.27 -6.62 -2.61
N ASN A 346 5.99 -7.72 -2.38
CA ASN A 346 6.42 -8.14 -1.04
C ASN A 346 7.69 -7.39 -0.54
N ASP A 347 8.32 -6.56 -1.37
CA ASP A 347 9.53 -5.78 -1.02
C ASP A 347 9.21 -4.28 -0.95
N TYR A 348 9.36 -3.71 0.25
CA TYR A 348 9.01 -2.31 0.52
C TYR A 348 9.81 -1.32 -0.34
N ASP A 349 11.12 -1.54 -0.48
CA ASP A 349 12.00 -0.62 -1.20
C ASP A 349 11.74 -0.70 -2.71
N ALA A 350 11.54 -1.90 -3.24
CA ALA A 350 11.21 -2.11 -4.65
C ALA A 350 9.85 -1.52 -5.01
N LEU A 351 8.79 -1.75 -4.21
CA LEU A 351 7.49 -1.15 -4.47
C LEU A 351 7.53 0.38 -4.41
N ARG A 352 8.29 0.94 -3.46
CA ARG A 352 8.52 2.38 -3.38
C ARG A 352 9.17 2.91 -4.67
N ILE A 353 10.27 2.27 -5.13
CA ILE A 353 10.98 2.67 -6.34
C ILE A 353 10.05 2.62 -7.55
N VAL A 354 9.31 1.52 -7.75
CA VAL A 354 8.37 1.39 -8.87
C VAL A 354 7.30 2.46 -8.83
N THR A 355 6.71 2.71 -7.66
CA THR A 355 5.67 3.73 -7.51
C THR A 355 6.17 5.10 -7.95
N HIS A 356 7.39 5.49 -7.53
CA HIS A 356 7.99 6.75 -7.92
C HIS A 356 8.32 6.79 -9.42
N MET A 357 8.84 5.70 -9.99
CA MET A 357 9.12 5.60 -11.42
C MET A 357 7.84 5.74 -12.25
N VAL A 358 6.75 5.09 -11.85
CA VAL A 358 5.43 5.22 -12.49
C VAL A 358 4.94 6.67 -12.45
N LEU A 359 5.09 7.35 -11.31
CA LEU A 359 4.73 8.77 -11.18
C LEU A 359 5.59 9.66 -12.08
N MET A 360 6.91 9.46 -12.10
CA MET A 360 7.82 10.24 -12.96
C MET A 360 7.51 10.04 -14.44
N LEU A 361 7.28 8.81 -14.89
CA LEU A 361 6.96 8.50 -16.28
C LEU A 361 5.59 9.06 -16.70
N ARG A 362 4.61 9.11 -15.79
CA ARG A 362 3.34 9.83 -16.01
C ARG A 362 3.56 11.33 -16.25
N GLU A 363 4.43 11.97 -15.47
CA GLU A 363 4.75 13.40 -15.64
C GLU A 363 5.52 13.67 -16.93
N PHE A 364 6.37 12.74 -17.37
CA PHE A 364 7.08 12.85 -18.65
C PHE A 364 6.20 12.52 -19.88
N HIS A 365 4.93 12.16 -19.68
CA HIS A 365 4.00 11.73 -20.72
C HIS A 365 4.51 10.52 -21.54
N GLU A 366 5.36 9.68 -20.93
CA GLU A 366 5.84 8.44 -21.53
C GLU A 366 4.71 7.39 -21.51
N PRO A 367 4.41 6.71 -22.64
CA PRO A 367 3.35 5.72 -22.71
C PRO A 367 3.75 4.46 -21.92
N LEU A 368 3.33 4.39 -20.66
CA LEU A 368 3.44 3.19 -19.80
C LEU A 368 2.56 2.01 -20.26
N SER A 369 1.87 2.12 -21.40
CA SER A 369 1.08 1.05 -21.99
C SER A 369 0.89 1.21 -23.51
N ASN A 370 1.35 0.22 -24.29
CA ASN A 370 1.10 0.11 -25.73
C ASN A 370 -0.36 -0.19 -26.09
N THR A 371 -1.10 -0.81 -25.17
CA THR A 371 -2.53 -1.07 -25.29
C THR A 371 -3.29 0.10 -24.66
N LYS A 372 -4.53 0.32 -25.10
CA LYS A 372 -5.56 1.07 -24.35
C LYS A 372 -5.93 0.37 -23.02
N SER A 373 -4.94 -0.14 -22.31
CA SER A 373 -5.06 -0.72 -20.98
C SER A 373 -5.24 0.44 -20.02
N ASP A 374 -6.27 0.35 -19.21
CA ASP A 374 -6.74 1.39 -18.31
C ASP A 374 -5.58 2.08 -17.57
N PRO A 375 -5.41 3.42 -17.68
CA PRO A 375 -4.58 4.19 -16.76
C PRO A 375 -4.88 3.84 -15.29
N GLU A 376 -6.12 3.43 -15.02
CA GLU A 376 -6.61 2.95 -13.73
C GLU A 376 -5.94 1.65 -13.25
N ALA A 377 -5.40 0.79 -14.12
CA ALA A 377 -4.74 -0.44 -13.69
C ALA A 377 -3.45 -0.13 -12.90
N LEU A 378 -2.68 0.86 -13.35
CA LEU A 378 -1.45 1.30 -12.69
C LEU A 378 -1.71 1.98 -11.34
N ASP A 379 -2.92 2.51 -11.12
CA ASP A 379 -3.33 3.01 -9.81
C ASP A 379 -3.37 1.89 -8.76
N ASN A 380 -3.41 0.60 -9.13
CA ASN A 380 -3.23 -0.50 -8.17
C ASN A 380 -1.85 -0.45 -7.50
N ILE A 381 -0.80 -0.03 -8.21
CA ILE A 381 0.55 0.09 -7.65
C ILE A 381 0.59 1.21 -6.61
N ILE A 382 0.02 2.37 -6.95
CA ILE A 382 -0.04 3.53 -6.04
C ILE A 382 -0.93 3.19 -4.82
N ALA A 383 -2.07 2.54 -5.04
CA ALA A 383 -2.95 2.08 -3.96
C ALA A 383 -2.24 1.11 -3.01
N ALA A 384 -1.50 0.13 -3.55
CA ALA A 384 -0.71 -0.79 -2.73
C ALA A 384 0.35 -0.07 -1.91
N TYR A 385 1.04 0.92 -2.51
CA TYR A 385 2.00 1.73 -1.78
C TYR A 385 1.35 2.59 -0.68
N ILE A 386 0.15 3.15 -0.91
CA ILE A 386 -0.63 3.83 0.14
C ILE A 386 -0.95 2.87 1.29
N GLN A 387 -1.33 1.61 1.01
CA GLN A 387 -1.56 0.62 2.06
C GLN A 387 -0.28 0.30 2.85
N LEU A 388 0.90 0.27 2.20
CA LEU A 388 2.18 0.13 2.92
C LEU A 388 2.48 1.34 3.80
N LEU A 389 2.27 2.56 3.31
CA LEU A 389 2.44 3.78 4.10
C LEU A 389 1.52 3.81 5.32
N ARG A 390 0.27 3.38 5.12
CA ARG A 390 -0.74 3.21 6.16
C ARG A 390 -0.26 2.20 7.22
N ALA A 391 0.17 1.01 6.80
CA ALA A 391 0.73 0.00 7.72
C ALA A 391 1.98 0.48 8.47
N ALA A 392 2.78 1.36 7.87
CA ALA A 392 3.93 2.00 8.51
C ALA A 392 3.58 3.20 9.41
N GLY A 393 2.30 3.56 9.54
CA GLY A 393 1.84 4.72 10.32
C GLY A 393 2.20 6.07 9.70
N ARG A 394 2.54 6.12 8.41
CA ARG A 394 2.95 7.33 7.67
C ARG A 394 1.78 7.90 6.86
N TRP A 395 0.67 8.17 7.53
CA TRP A 395 -0.57 8.63 6.89
C TRP A 395 -0.45 10.03 6.25
N GLU A 396 0.40 10.91 6.78
CA GLU A 396 0.60 12.28 6.27
C GLU A 396 0.99 12.33 4.79
N LEU A 397 1.75 11.33 4.33
CA LEU A 397 2.23 11.26 2.95
C LEU A 397 1.16 10.77 1.97
N THR A 398 0.11 10.10 2.45
CA THR A 398 -0.86 9.40 1.60
C THR A 398 -1.66 10.35 0.70
N SER A 399 -1.95 11.58 1.15
CA SER A 399 -2.66 12.58 0.34
C SER A 399 -1.89 12.95 -0.94
N VAL A 400 -0.56 12.99 -0.88
CA VAL A 400 0.30 13.28 -2.03
C VAL A 400 0.11 12.21 -3.10
N TYR A 401 0.20 10.94 -2.71
CA TYR A 401 0.07 9.81 -3.64
C TYR A 401 -1.37 9.66 -4.17
N ALA A 402 -2.36 9.84 -3.29
CA ALA A 402 -3.78 9.78 -3.68
C ALA A 402 -4.15 10.85 -4.70
N SER A 403 -3.52 12.04 -4.65
CA SER A 403 -3.76 13.12 -5.62
C SER A 403 -3.31 12.78 -7.05
N ARG A 404 -2.47 11.76 -7.21
CA ARG A 404 -1.94 11.30 -8.50
C ARG A 404 -2.67 10.09 -9.08
N MET A 405 -3.75 9.66 -8.43
CA MET A 405 -4.64 8.59 -8.87
C MET A 405 -5.95 9.17 -9.42
N SER A 406 -6.84 8.32 -9.94
CA SER A 406 -8.20 8.77 -10.26
C SER A 406 -8.93 9.31 -9.01
N PRO A 407 -9.76 10.37 -9.12
CA PRO A 407 -10.37 11.02 -7.96
C PRO A 407 -11.18 10.08 -7.07
N THR A 408 -11.91 9.14 -7.69
CA THR A 408 -12.72 8.14 -6.98
C THR A 408 -11.84 7.18 -6.17
N ARG A 409 -10.73 6.72 -6.75
CA ARG A 409 -9.80 5.79 -6.10
C ARG A 409 -8.98 6.47 -5.01
N GLY A 410 -8.49 7.69 -5.27
CA GLY A 410 -7.78 8.49 -4.27
C GLY A 410 -8.65 8.72 -3.04
N THR A 411 -9.93 9.07 -3.24
CA THR A 411 -10.90 9.28 -2.16
C THR A 411 -11.10 8.02 -1.32
N LYS A 412 -11.31 6.85 -1.95
CA LYS A 412 -11.48 5.57 -1.24
C LYS A 412 -10.23 5.14 -0.47
N SER A 413 -9.03 5.35 -1.02
CA SER A 413 -7.77 5.03 -0.36
C SER A 413 -7.53 5.90 0.88
N LEU A 414 -7.86 7.19 0.79
CA LEU A 414 -7.76 8.11 1.93
C LEU A 414 -8.85 7.87 2.97
N ALA A 415 -10.05 7.44 2.56
CA ALA A 415 -11.13 7.09 3.48
C ALA A 415 -10.71 5.94 4.42
N GLN A 416 -10.03 4.93 3.90
CA GLN A 416 -9.42 3.88 4.73
C GLN A 416 -8.25 4.39 5.57
N THR A 417 -7.41 5.27 5.03
CA THR A 417 -6.28 5.82 5.81
C THR A 417 -6.79 6.66 6.99
N MET A 418 -7.91 7.37 6.82
CA MET A 418 -8.56 8.18 7.86
C MET A 418 -9.08 7.33 9.03
N THR A 419 -9.37 6.03 8.84
CA THR A 419 -9.77 5.15 9.95
C THR A 419 -8.60 4.77 10.86
N ASP A 420 -7.36 4.96 10.42
CA ASP A 420 -6.18 4.62 11.24
C ASP A 420 -5.76 5.78 12.13
N VAL A 421 -6.08 7.00 11.73
CA VAL A 421 -5.88 8.19 12.53
C VAL A 421 -6.93 8.19 13.64
N GLN A 422 -6.49 8.18 14.89
CA GLN A 422 -7.39 8.14 16.05
C GLN A 422 -7.65 9.54 16.59
N ASP A 423 -6.60 10.34 16.74
CA ASP A 423 -6.67 11.68 17.33
C ASP A 423 -7.43 12.67 16.45
N LEU A 424 -8.24 13.52 17.08
CA LEU A 424 -9.11 14.47 16.40
C LEU A 424 -8.32 15.64 15.77
N GLN A 425 -7.24 16.09 16.42
CA GLN A 425 -6.38 17.15 15.85
C GLN A 425 -5.58 16.62 14.65
N GLU A 426 -5.09 15.38 14.73
CA GLU A 426 -4.45 14.72 13.59
C GLU A 426 -5.43 14.53 12.41
N LYS A 427 -6.68 14.15 12.65
CA LYS A 427 -7.74 14.10 11.61
C LYS A 427 -7.95 15.46 10.97
N MET A 428 -7.98 16.54 11.75
CA MET A 428 -8.09 17.91 11.24
C MET A 428 -6.85 18.36 10.46
N HIS A 429 -5.66 17.94 10.88
CA HIS A 429 -4.44 18.14 10.11
C HIS A 429 -4.53 17.41 8.76
N PHE A 430 -5.02 16.18 8.76
CA PHE A 430 -5.15 15.36 7.57
C PHE A 430 -6.16 15.93 6.57
N THR A 431 -7.31 16.45 7.02
CA THR A 431 -8.26 17.15 6.13
C THR A 431 -7.64 18.38 5.48
N LYS A 432 -6.81 19.15 6.22
CA LYS A 432 -6.05 20.28 5.66
C LYS A 432 -5.03 19.85 4.60
N LEU A 433 -4.34 18.73 4.81
CA LEU A 433 -3.43 18.14 3.82
C LEU A 433 -4.19 17.76 2.54
N MET A 434 -5.34 17.09 2.66
CA MET A 434 -6.18 16.73 1.52
C MET A 434 -6.56 17.95 0.68
N SER A 435 -7.01 19.03 1.31
CA SER A 435 -7.34 20.28 0.62
C SER A 435 -6.13 20.90 -0.08
N THR A 436 -4.95 20.81 0.52
CA THR A 436 -3.69 21.33 -0.07
C THR A 436 -3.35 20.64 -1.39
N TYR A 437 -3.67 19.35 -1.51
CA TYR A 437 -3.46 18.57 -2.73
C TYR A 437 -4.67 18.50 -3.65
N GLY A 438 -5.70 19.34 -3.42
CA GLY A 438 -6.88 19.42 -4.29
C GLY A 438 -7.88 18.26 -4.14
N ILE A 439 -7.80 17.50 -3.04
CA ILE A 439 -8.75 16.43 -2.73
C ILE A 439 -9.82 16.99 -1.80
N ASP A 440 -11.09 16.72 -2.12
CA ASP A 440 -12.23 17.14 -1.29
C ASP A 440 -12.29 16.31 0.02
N PRO A 441 -12.03 16.91 1.20
CA PRO A 441 -12.07 16.20 2.47
C PRO A 441 -13.48 15.69 2.80
N VAL A 442 -14.53 16.36 2.33
CA VAL A 442 -15.92 15.97 2.61
C VAL A 442 -16.25 14.67 1.88
N ALA A 443 -15.88 14.56 0.60
CA ALA A 443 -16.02 13.33 -0.16
C ALA A 443 -15.30 12.15 0.52
N VAL A 444 -14.08 12.39 1.05
CA VAL A 444 -13.30 11.37 1.78
C VAL A 444 -14.03 10.93 3.06
N LEU A 445 -14.56 11.86 3.85
CA LEU A 445 -15.27 11.53 5.09
C LEU A 445 -16.60 10.82 4.83
N THR A 446 -17.31 11.17 3.76
CA THR A 446 -18.52 10.44 3.35
C THR A 446 -18.19 9.01 2.92
N GLU A 447 -17.12 8.81 2.13
CA GLU A 447 -16.66 7.47 1.78
C GLU A 447 -16.12 6.70 3.00
N GLN A 448 -15.50 7.38 3.97
CA GLN A 448 -15.09 6.78 5.24
C GLN A 448 -16.30 6.24 6.00
N ALA A 449 -17.37 7.03 6.11
CA ALA A 449 -18.59 6.59 6.78
C ALA A 449 -19.20 5.36 6.10
N LYS A 450 -19.22 5.30 4.76
CA LYS A 450 -19.65 4.11 4.02
C LYS A 450 -18.76 2.91 4.31
N TYR A 451 -17.44 3.08 4.25
CA TYR A 451 -16.48 2.02 4.56
C TYR A 451 -16.67 1.46 5.97
N LEU A 452 -16.85 2.33 6.98
CA LEU A 452 -17.14 1.92 8.35
C LEU A 452 -18.45 1.13 8.46
N MET A 453 -19.49 1.52 7.73
CA MET A 453 -20.81 0.86 7.79
C MET A 453 -20.89 -0.45 7.00
N GLU A 454 -20.16 -0.57 5.89
CA GLU A 454 -20.29 -1.70 4.96
C GLU A 454 -19.27 -2.81 5.23
N GLU A 455 -18.04 -2.45 5.63
CA GLU A 455 -16.91 -3.37 5.80
C GLU A 455 -16.53 -3.60 7.27
N VAL A 456 -16.55 -2.55 8.11
CA VAL A 456 -16.09 -2.64 9.51
C VAL A 456 -17.21 -3.06 10.46
N LEU A 457 -18.43 -2.57 10.23
CA LEU A 457 -19.58 -2.88 11.06
C LEU A 457 -19.93 -4.38 10.96
N PRO A 458 -20.00 -5.13 12.08
CA PRO A 458 -20.34 -6.54 12.04
C PRO A 458 -21.75 -6.72 11.49
N LYS A 459 -21.87 -7.61 10.49
CA LYS A 459 -23.17 -7.95 9.92
C LYS A 459 -23.95 -8.80 10.90
N LYS A 460 -25.19 -8.39 11.17
CA LYS A 460 -26.10 -9.14 12.05
C LYS A 460 -26.34 -10.57 11.52
N PRO A 461 -26.12 -11.63 12.32
CA PRO A 461 -26.39 -13.00 11.90
C PRO A 461 -27.90 -13.24 11.68
N ALA A 462 -28.23 -14.07 10.69
CA ALA A 462 -29.61 -14.41 10.37
C ALA A 462 -30.28 -15.13 11.56
N GLY A 463 -31.31 -14.49 12.15
CA GLY A 463 -32.10 -15.05 13.25
C GLY A 463 -31.90 -14.40 14.62
N GLN A 464 -30.98 -13.45 14.78
CA GLN A 464 -30.88 -12.69 16.03
C GLN A 464 -32.09 -11.76 16.18
N GLU A 465 -32.84 -11.92 17.28
CA GLU A 465 -33.95 -11.01 17.63
C GLU A 465 -33.40 -9.59 17.87
N ASN A 466 -34.20 -8.57 17.53
CA ASN A 466 -33.83 -7.18 17.78
C ASN A 466 -33.83 -6.88 19.29
N LEU A 467 -33.43 -5.65 19.63
CA LEU A 467 -33.46 -5.15 20.99
C LEU A 467 -34.84 -5.40 21.63
N LYS A 468 -34.90 -6.33 22.57
CA LYS A 468 -36.12 -6.69 23.30
C LYS A 468 -36.15 -5.94 24.61
N ILE A 469 -36.93 -4.88 24.67
CA ILE A 469 -36.99 -3.96 25.81
C ILE A 469 -37.84 -4.58 26.94
N ILE A 470 -38.83 -5.43 26.60
CA ILE A 470 -39.87 -5.88 27.53
C ILE A 470 -39.75 -7.37 27.86
N GLU A 471 -40.01 -7.70 29.12
CA GLU A 471 -40.20 -9.06 29.61
C GLU A 471 -41.54 -9.22 30.34
N SER A 472 -42.11 -10.44 30.30
CA SER A 472 -43.34 -10.74 31.04
C SER A 472 -43.05 -10.92 32.53
N THR A 473 -43.91 -10.36 33.39
CA THR A 473 -43.78 -10.46 34.85
C THR A 473 -45.15 -10.69 35.49
N LYS A 474 -45.14 -11.27 36.70
CA LYS A 474 -46.34 -11.52 37.53
C LYS A 474 -46.37 -10.63 38.78
N GLU A 475 -45.45 -9.68 38.88
CA GLU A 475 -45.35 -8.77 40.03
C GLU A 475 -46.46 -7.71 39.98
N ASP A 476 -47.19 -7.51 41.09
CA ASP A 476 -48.35 -6.60 41.13
C ASP A 476 -48.02 -5.12 40.81
N LEU A 477 -46.76 -4.71 40.96
CA LEU A 477 -46.28 -3.37 40.61
C LEU A 477 -46.27 -3.13 39.08
N TYR A 478 -46.23 -4.23 38.30
CA TYR A 478 -46.08 -4.21 36.86
C TYR A 478 -47.19 -5.08 36.23
N PRO A 479 -48.22 -4.50 35.62
CA PRO A 479 -49.31 -5.27 35.03
C PRO A 479 -48.81 -6.13 33.85
N GLY A 480 -48.50 -7.40 34.12
CA GLY A 480 -48.17 -8.45 33.14
C GLY A 480 -46.81 -8.32 32.42
N GLN A 481 -46.27 -7.10 32.30
CA GLN A 481 -45.06 -6.78 31.56
C GLN A 481 -44.21 -5.73 32.29
N ARG A 482 -42.89 -5.84 32.19
CA ARG A 482 -41.93 -4.84 32.69
C ARG A 482 -40.74 -4.68 31.75
N ILE A 483 -40.02 -3.58 31.85
CA ILE A 483 -38.77 -3.37 31.10
C ILE A 483 -37.70 -4.33 31.65
N LYS A 484 -37.01 -5.06 30.77
CA LYS A 484 -35.91 -5.96 31.12
C LYS A 484 -34.75 -5.14 31.68
N LEU A 485 -34.16 -5.58 32.81
CA LEU A 485 -33.00 -4.90 33.36
C LEU A 485 -31.79 -5.11 32.43
N ASN A 486 -31.05 -4.05 32.13
CA ASN A 486 -29.90 -4.08 31.20
C ASN A 486 -30.27 -4.67 29.83
N PHE A 487 -31.43 -4.29 29.28
CA PHE A 487 -31.88 -4.76 27.96
C PHE A 487 -30.98 -4.27 26.82
N VAL A 488 -30.27 -3.16 27.04
CA VAL A 488 -29.14 -2.75 26.22
C VAL A 488 -27.97 -3.65 26.58
N GLU A 489 -27.99 -4.89 26.07
CA GLU A 489 -26.86 -5.82 26.19
C GLU A 489 -25.59 -5.14 25.61
N GLU A 490 -24.40 -5.47 26.14
CA GLU A 490 -23.10 -5.05 25.59
C GLU A 490 -22.98 -5.60 24.16
N GLY A 491 -23.55 -4.87 23.20
CA GLY A 491 -23.47 -5.17 21.79
C GLY A 491 -22.01 -5.10 21.38
N LYS A 492 -21.37 -6.26 21.25
CA LYS A 492 -19.99 -6.36 20.79
C LYS A 492 -19.93 -5.93 19.33
N GLY A 493 -19.24 -4.83 19.07
CA GLY A 493 -18.82 -4.42 17.74
C GLY A 493 -19.42 -3.11 17.25
N GLY A 494 -18.61 -2.42 16.44
CA GLY A 494 -18.84 -1.02 16.04
C GLY A 494 -18.20 0.01 16.96
N GLU A 495 -17.51 -0.40 18.03
CA GLU A 495 -16.82 0.49 18.96
C GLU A 495 -15.86 1.45 18.23
N GLY A 496 -15.98 2.75 18.50
CA GLY A 496 -15.09 3.79 17.96
C GLY A 496 -15.55 4.40 16.64
N ILE A 497 -16.62 3.90 16.02
CA ILE A 497 -17.24 4.51 14.83
C ILE A 497 -17.66 5.96 15.12
N ALA A 498 -18.26 6.22 16.28
CA ALA A 498 -18.65 7.55 16.71
C ALA A 498 -17.45 8.51 16.78
N ASP A 499 -16.30 8.03 17.27
CA ASP A 499 -15.06 8.81 17.37
C ASP A 499 -14.47 9.15 15.99
N HIS A 500 -14.66 8.30 14.98
CA HIS A 500 -14.29 8.61 13.59
C HIS A 500 -15.20 9.68 12.98
N LEU A 501 -16.50 9.62 13.26
CA LEU A 501 -17.49 10.58 12.73
C LEU A 501 -17.47 11.92 13.47
N ALA A 502 -16.82 12.02 14.63
CA ALA A 502 -16.68 13.24 15.42
C ALA A 502 -16.10 14.43 14.62
N VAL A 503 -15.32 14.16 13.57
CA VAL A 503 -14.74 15.17 12.65
C VAL A 503 -15.82 16.09 12.06
N PHE A 504 -17.03 15.58 11.79
CA PHE A 504 -18.13 16.37 11.23
C PHE A 504 -18.55 17.54 12.11
N HIS A 505 -18.31 17.47 13.43
CA HIS A 505 -18.57 18.57 14.35
C HIS A 505 -17.62 19.75 14.14
N LEU A 506 -16.34 19.47 13.88
CA LEU A 506 -15.30 20.49 13.71
C LEU A 506 -15.28 21.13 12.32
N MET A 507 -15.90 20.48 11.32
CA MET A 507 -15.96 21.03 9.98
C MET A 507 -16.98 22.16 9.88
N GLU A 508 -16.53 23.32 9.40
CA GLU A 508 -17.41 24.43 9.08
C GLU A 508 -18.20 24.15 7.78
N GLY A 509 -19.51 24.40 7.79
CA GLY A 509 -20.39 24.21 6.62
C GLY A 509 -20.81 22.75 6.36
N HIS A 510 -21.09 22.46 5.07
CA HIS A 510 -21.52 21.15 4.55
C HIS A 510 -22.70 20.52 5.31
N TRP A 511 -23.74 21.32 5.58
CA TRP A 511 -24.93 20.92 6.34
C TRP A 511 -25.56 19.63 5.84
N GLU A 512 -25.94 19.59 4.56
CA GLU A 512 -26.65 18.45 3.98
C GLU A 512 -25.83 17.16 4.11
N VAL A 513 -24.56 17.19 3.72
CA VAL A 513 -23.69 16.01 3.75
C VAL A 513 -23.47 15.53 5.18
N SER A 514 -23.28 16.44 6.13
CA SER A 514 -23.08 16.09 7.54
C SER A 514 -24.29 15.34 8.09
N PHE A 515 -25.50 15.90 7.96
CA PHE A 515 -26.70 15.29 8.50
C PHE A 515 -27.11 14.01 7.76
N GLN A 516 -26.95 13.95 6.44
CA GLN A 516 -27.23 12.74 5.67
C GLN A 516 -26.26 11.60 6.02
N THR A 517 -24.98 11.90 6.19
CA THR A 517 -23.96 10.90 6.56
C THR A 517 -24.21 10.37 7.97
N LEU A 518 -24.53 11.24 8.93
CA LEU A 518 -24.85 10.84 10.30
C LEU A 518 -26.17 10.07 10.40
N ALA A 519 -27.19 10.47 9.62
CA ALA A 519 -28.44 9.69 9.50
C ALA A 519 -28.18 8.29 8.93
N TYR A 520 -27.37 8.20 7.87
CA TYR A 520 -26.95 6.93 7.28
C TYR A 520 -26.23 6.03 8.30
N ALA A 521 -25.25 6.58 9.03
CA ALA A 521 -24.50 5.84 10.05
C ALA A 521 -25.43 5.36 11.19
N CYS A 522 -26.25 6.25 11.75
CA CYS A 522 -27.19 5.90 12.81
C CYS A 522 -28.19 4.81 12.37
N ARG A 523 -28.74 4.92 11.15
CA ARG A 523 -29.63 3.91 10.55
C ARG A 523 -28.97 2.55 10.46
N LYS A 524 -27.73 2.48 9.95
CA LYS A 524 -26.99 1.20 9.81
C LYS A 524 -26.61 0.59 11.15
N LEU A 525 -26.25 1.40 12.15
CA LEU A 525 -25.99 0.92 13.52
C LEU A 525 -27.25 0.29 14.15
N LEU A 526 -28.40 0.96 14.04
CA LEU A 526 -29.67 0.46 14.56
C LEU A 526 -30.13 -0.83 13.88
N LEU A 527 -29.90 -0.96 12.56
CA LEU A 527 -30.27 -2.16 11.79
C LEU A 527 -29.41 -3.38 12.15
N ASN A 528 -28.13 -3.18 12.46
CA ASN A 528 -27.24 -4.27 12.84
C ASN A 528 -27.31 -4.62 14.35
N GLY A 529 -28.09 -3.88 15.14
CA GLY A 529 -28.27 -4.14 16.57
C GLY A 529 -27.19 -3.52 17.46
N CYS A 530 -26.33 -2.65 16.92
CA CYS A 530 -25.28 -1.94 17.65
C CYS A 530 -25.85 -0.68 18.32
N PHE A 531 -26.82 -0.85 19.23
CA PHE A 531 -27.53 0.28 19.84
C PHE A 531 -26.62 1.16 20.72
N GLN A 532 -25.68 0.57 21.47
CA GLN A 532 -24.77 1.34 22.34
C GLN A 532 -23.92 2.33 21.55
N GLU A 533 -23.40 1.94 20.39
CA GLU A 533 -22.64 2.84 19.53
C GLU A 533 -23.56 3.89 18.87
N ALA A 534 -24.81 3.54 18.55
CA ALA A 534 -25.79 4.53 18.07
C ALA A 534 -26.13 5.58 19.15
N SER A 535 -26.25 5.16 20.41
CA SER A 535 -26.40 6.03 21.58
C SER A 535 -25.18 6.94 21.76
N ARG A 536 -23.97 6.37 21.76
CA ARG A 536 -22.71 7.13 21.81
C ARG A 536 -22.59 8.14 20.67
N LEU A 537 -22.97 7.77 19.46
CA LEU A 537 -22.99 8.66 18.29
C LEU A 537 -23.94 9.85 18.53
N VAL A 538 -25.15 9.59 19.00
CA VAL A 538 -26.15 10.64 19.28
C VAL A 538 -25.74 11.53 20.45
N ASP A 539 -25.05 11.00 21.46
CA ASP A 539 -24.56 11.76 22.59
C ASP A 539 -23.36 12.65 22.23
N GLN A 540 -22.35 12.07 21.58
CA GLN A 540 -21.15 12.81 21.15
C GLN A 540 -21.47 13.85 20.07
N LEU A 541 -22.32 13.48 19.10
CA LEU A 541 -22.75 14.34 18.00
C LEU A 541 -24.20 14.78 18.20
N SER A 542 -24.52 15.30 19.39
CA SER A 542 -25.86 15.81 19.71
C SER A 542 -26.39 16.70 18.59
N PHE A 543 -27.58 16.33 18.09
CA PHE A 543 -28.26 17.05 17.01
C PHE A 543 -28.32 18.55 17.30
N GLU A 544 -28.65 18.93 18.53
CA GLU A 544 -28.79 20.31 18.96
C GLU A 544 -27.47 21.08 18.83
N LEU A 545 -26.38 20.55 19.39
CA LEU A 545 -25.06 21.17 19.32
C LEU A 545 -24.58 21.28 17.87
N LEU A 546 -24.77 20.23 17.07
CA LEU A 546 -24.39 20.23 15.65
C LEU A 546 -25.21 21.22 14.82
N CYS A 547 -26.51 21.30 15.08
CA CYS A 547 -27.44 22.21 14.43
C CYS A 547 -27.09 23.68 14.73
N ILE A 548 -26.83 24.01 15.99
CA ILE A 548 -26.42 25.35 16.45
C ILE A 548 -25.07 25.74 15.87
N ALA A 549 -24.10 24.81 15.83
CA ALA A 549 -22.77 25.06 15.27
C ALA A 549 -22.81 25.34 13.76
N LYS A 550 -23.60 24.55 12.99
CA LYS A 550 -23.64 24.63 11.52
C LYS A 550 -24.68 25.61 10.96
N SER A 551 -25.63 26.10 11.77
CA SER A 551 -26.67 27.03 11.31
C SER A 551 -26.15 28.45 11.09
N ARG A 552 -25.16 28.90 11.87
CA ARG A 552 -24.65 30.28 11.81
C ARG A 552 -24.14 30.72 10.43
N PRO A 553 -23.32 29.93 9.70
CA PRO A 553 -22.88 30.33 8.36
C PRO A 553 -24.02 30.39 7.33
N LEU A 554 -25.13 29.70 7.56
CA LEU A 554 -26.23 29.54 6.60
C LEU A 554 -27.38 30.52 6.85
N LEU A 555 -27.71 30.76 8.12
CA LEU A 555 -28.82 31.60 8.56
C LEU A 555 -28.38 32.91 9.21
N GLY A 556 -27.07 33.11 9.42
CA GLY A 556 -26.52 34.25 10.15
C GLY A 556 -26.66 34.17 11.67
N THR A 557 -27.52 33.26 12.16
CA THR A 557 -27.80 33.02 13.58
C THR A 557 -27.65 31.55 13.94
N SER A 558 -27.11 31.27 15.13
CA SER A 558 -27.05 29.92 15.70
C SER A 558 -28.40 29.56 16.29
N VAL A 559 -29.14 28.67 15.63
CA VAL A 559 -30.50 28.26 16.01
C VAL A 559 -30.71 26.77 15.75
N ASN A 560 -31.44 26.11 16.64
CA ASN A 560 -31.99 24.79 16.40
C ASN A 560 -33.16 24.86 15.41
N VAL A 561 -32.89 24.43 14.18
CA VAL A 561 -33.81 24.49 13.04
C VAL A 561 -35.08 23.63 13.24
N MET A 562 -35.07 22.68 14.17
CA MET A 562 -36.22 21.84 14.49
C MET A 562 -37.03 22.33 15.70
N ASP A 563 -36.52 23.32 16.44
CA ASP A 563 -37.24 23.94 17.55
C ASP A 563 -38.18 25.05 17.04
N ARG A 564 -39.46 24.92 17.37
CA ARG A 564 -40.50 25.88 16.97
C ARG A 564 -40.35 27.23 17.68
N GLU A 565 -39.88 27.24 18.92
CA GLU A 565 -39.75 28.47 19.70
C GLU A 565 -38.57 29.28 19.20
N GLU A 566 -37.43 28.63 18.95
CA GLU A 566 -36.25 29.31 18.41
C GLU A 566 -36.43 29.76 16.96
N THR A 567 -37.06 28.95 16.12
CA THR A 567 -37.33 29.32 14.73
C THR A 567 -38.36 30.43 14.58
N ALA A 568 -39.24 30.64 15.56
CA ALA A 568 -40.17 31.77 15.58
C ALA A 568 -39.46 33.13 15.72
N LEU A 569 -38.26 33.14 16.31
CA LEU A 569 -37.44 34.35 16.50
C LEU A 569 -36.68 34.78 15.24
N LEU A 570 -36.65 33.93 14.21
CA LEU A 570 -35.99 34.22 12.94
C LEU A 570 -36.80 35.19 12.06
N PRO A 571 -36.14 35.92 11.14
CA PRO A 571 -36.82 36.69 10.11
C PRO A 571 -37.85 35.84 9.35
N GLN A 572 -39.09 36.33 9.27
CA GLN A 572 -40.23 35.64 8.65
C GLN A 572 -40.41 35.97 7.17
N ASP A 573 -39.36 36.45 6.50
CA ASP A 573 -39.41 36.71 5.07
C ASP A 573 -39.47 35.40 4.26
N ALA A 574 -40.02 35.49 3.06
CA ALA A 574 -40.27 34.32 2.22
C ALA A 574 -38.99 33.55 1.87
N GLU A 575 -37.85 34.24 1.77
CA GLU A 575 -36.56 33.62 1.45
C GLU A 575 -35.99 32.84 2.64
N HIS A 576 -35.97 33.44 3.84
CA HIS A 576 -35.54 32.72 5.05
C HIS A 576 -36.48 31.55 5.38
N ALA A 577 -37.80 31.71 5.20
CA ALA A 577 -38.76 30.62 5.39
C ALA A 577 -38.53 29.46 4.39
N ALA A 578 -38.18 29.76 3.13
CA ALA A 578 -37.85 28.73 2.15
C ALA A 578 -36.53 28.02 2.50
N LYS A 579 -35.49 28.76 2.89
CA LYS A 579 -34.21 28.20 3.34
C LYS A 579 -34.39 27.31 4.56
N LEU A 580 -35.14 27.76 5.56
CA LEU A 580 -35.43 27.00 6.78
C LEU A 580 -36.10 25.67 6.45
N ARG A 581 -37.10 25.64 5.56
CA ARG A 581 -37.77 24.40 5.13
C ARG A 581 -36.81 23.41 4.47
N VAL A 582 -35.86 23.90 3.67
CA VAL A 582 -34.84 23.04 3.05
C VAL A 582 -33.92 22.45 4.11
N LEU A 583 -33.42 23.27 5.04
CA LEU A 583 -32.54 22.81 6.13
C LEU A 583 -33.26 21.79 7.03
N GLN A 584 -34.52 22.05 7.39
CA GLN A 584 -35.38 21.12 8.14
C GLN A 584 -35.49 19.79 7.41
N LYS A 585 -35.80 19.80 6.10
CA LYS A 585 -35.89 18.57 5.31
C LYS A 585 -34.58 17.78 5.30
N GLN A 586 -33.44 18.47 5.18
CA GLN A 586 -32.12 17.83 5.09
C GLN A 586 -31.66 17.22 6.43
N CYS A 587 -31.99 17.83 7.57
CA CYS A 587 -31.56 17.35 8.88
C CYS A 587 -32.57 16.41 9.57
N ARG A 588 -33.79 16.32 9.05
CA ARG A 588 -34.91 15.58 9.63
C ARG A 588 -34.61 14.12 9.96
N GLY A 589 -33.96 13.40 9.05
CA GLY A 589 -33.67 11.98 9.25
C GLY A 589 -32.80 11.73 10.49
N TYR A 590 -31.72 12.50 10.66
CA TYR A 590 -30.86 12.38 11.83
C TYR A 590 -31.56 12.86 13.11
N TYR A 591 -32.35 13.93 13.05
CA TYR A 591 -33.15 14.40 14.18
C TYR A 591 -34.11 13.32 14.68
N GLU A 592 -34.91 12.74 13.79
CA GLU A 592 -35.91 11.72 14.15
C GLU A 592 -35.25 10.43 14.67
N LEU A 593 -34.11 10.03 14.11
CA LEU A 593 -33.31 8.91 14.64
C LEU A 593 -32.75 9.23 16.03
N SER A 594 -32.29 10.46 16.27
CA SER A 594 -31.79 10.89 17.57
C SER A 594 -32.89 10.88 18.65
N LEU A 595 -34.13 11.22 18.30
CA LEU A 595 -35.28 11.13 19.20
C LEU A 595 -35.56 9.68 19.59
N LEU A 596 -35.53 8.76 18.63
CA LEU A 596 -35.74 7.34 18.89
C LEU A 596 -34.67 6.78 19.84
N VAL A 597 -33.40 7.08 19.59
CA VAL A 597 -32.28 6.64 20.42
C VAL A 597 -32.40 7.20 21.85
N LYS A 598 -32.64 8.51 21.98
CA LYS A 598 -32.84 9.17 23.29
C LYS A 598 -34.04 8.59 24.06
N ALA A 599 -35.13 8.23 23.37
CA ALA A 599 -36.30 7.60 23.99
C ALA A 599 -35.94 6.22 24.58
N VAL A 600 -35.17 5.42 23.87
CA VAL A 600 -34.71 4.11 24.34
C VAL A 600 -33.72 4.26 25.51
N ASP A 601 -32.79 5.21 25.45
CA ASP A 601 -31.86 5.51 26.55
C ASP A 601 -32.60 5.98 27.81
N ALA A 602 -33.63 6.82 27.64
CA ALA A 602 -34.47 7.27 28.75
C ALA A 602 -35.28 6.13 29.39
N LEU A 603 -35.70 5.12 28.61
CA LEU A 603 -36.33 3.90 29.14
C LEU A 603 -35.34 3.05 29.95
N ASN A 604 -34.09 2.96 29.49
CA ASN A 604 -33.03 2.26 30.22
C ASN A 604 -32.70 2.96 31.54
N ALA A 605 -32.53 4.29 31.51
CA ALA A 605 -32.29 5.11 32.70
C ALA A 605 -33.44 5.01 33.71
N TRP A 606 -34.70 5.08 33.25
CA TRP A 606 -35.88 4.84 34.09
C TRP A 606 -35.82 3.47 34.76
N ARG A 607 -35.55 2.41 33.98
CA ARG A 607 -35.56 1.05 34.50
C ARG A 607 -34.53 0.85 35.62
N THR A 608 -33.32 1.40 35.49
CA THR A 608 -32.32 1.33 36.56
C THR A 608 -32.80 2.01 37.83
N VAL A 609 -33.34 3.23 37.72
CA VAL A 609 -33.79 4.03 38.87
C VAL A 609 -35.02 3.39 39.55
N GLU A 610 -35.96 2.89 38.75
CA GLU A 610 -37.16 2.17 39.21
C GLU A 610 -36.77 0.88 39.94
N HIS A 611 -35.86 0.08 39.38
CA HIS A 611 -35.40 -1.17 39.97
C HIS A 611 -34.72 -0.92 41.32
N ASP A 612 -33.82 0.07 41.40
CA ASP A 612 -33.16 0.47 42.63
C ASP A 612 -34.17 0.90 43.71
N TYR A 613 -35.21 1.64 43.32
CA TYR A 613 -36.26 2.05 44.25
C TYR A 613 -37.11 0.87 44.74
N ALA A 614 -37.50 -0.02 43.82
CA ALA A 614 -38.37 -1.16 44.13
C ALA A 614 -37.71 -2.20 45.04
N THR A 615 -36.39 -2.36 44.95
CA THR A 615 -35.59 -3.39 45.66
C THR A 615 -34.94 -2.89 46.96
N LYS A 616 -34.86 -1.58 47.19
CA LYS A 616 -34.20 -1.01 48.38
C LYS A 616 -34.96 -1.30 49.68
N VAL A 617 -34.26 -1.85 50.68
CA VAL A 617 -34.76 -2.13 52.03
C VAL A 617 -33.91 -1.40 53.08
N PRO A 618 -34.49 -0.60 54.00
CA PRO A 618 -35.92 -0.26 54.11
C PRO A 618 -36.37 0.69 52.99
N ARG A 619 -37.64 0.57 52.57
CA ARG A 619 -38.22 1.47 51.57
C ARG A 619 -38.21 2.92 52.10
N PRO A 620 -37.72 3.89 51.33
CA PRO A 620 -37.74 5.29 51.75
C PRO A 620 -39.17 5.77 51.97
N SER A 621 -39.38 6.56 53.03
CA SER A 621 -40.70 7.06 53.44
C SER A 621 -41.29 8.13 52.51
N SER A 622 -40.46 8.70 51.63
CA SER A 622 -40.84 9.70 50.63
C SER A 622 -40.28 9.33 49.26
N LEU A 623 -41.01 9.69 48.21
CA LEU A 623 -40.59 9.46 46.83
C LEU A 623 -39.30 10.27 46.54
N PRO A 624 -38.18 9.63 46.15
CA PRO A 624 -36.97 10.35 45.81
C PRO A 624 -37.19 11.28 44.61
N ALA A 625 -36.63 12.50 44.68
CA ALA A 625 -36.68 13.45 43.57
C ALA A 625 -36.11 12.88 42.26
N LYS A 626 -35.11 11.99 42.37
CA LYS A 626 -34.51 11.28 41.23
C LYS A 626 -35.53 10.42 40.46
N VAL A 627 -36.44 9.74 41.17
CA VAL A 627 -37.49 8.93 40.51
C VAL A 627 -38.46 9.82 39.75
N LYS A 628 -38.90 10.93 40.36
CA LYS A 628 -39.83 11.86 39.72
C LYS A 628 -39.23 12.56 38.49
N THR A 629 -37.99 13.03 38.61
CA THR A 629 -37.27 13.68 37.50
C THR A 629 -37.02 12.72 36.36
N THR A 630 -36.47 11.52 36.62
CA THR A 630 -36.27 10.52 35.55
C THR A 630 -37.58 10.11 34.89
N PHE A 631 -38.69 10.02 35.63
CA PHE A 631 -40.01 9.76 35.02
C PHE A 631 -40.45 10.88 34.07
N GLU A 632 -40.33 12.14 34.50
CA GLU A 632 -40.68 13.31 33.69
C GLU A 632 -39.79 13.39 32.44
N ASP A 633 -38.49 13.12 32.58
CA ASP A 633 -37.53 13.09 31.47
C ASP A 633 -37.86 11.97 30.46
N THR A 634 -38.21 10.76 30.93
CA THR A 634 -38.63 9.65 30.06
C THR A 634 -39.92 9.97 29.30
N CYS A 635 -40.90 10.60 29.96
CA CYS A 635 -42.13 11.04 29.29
C CYS A 635 -41.81 12.09 28.21
N ALA A 636 -40.98 13.09 28.54
CA ALA A 636 -40.58 14.14 27.60
C ALA A 636 -39.78 13.60 26.39
N ALA A 637 -38.96 12.56 26.58
CA ALA A 637 -38.20 11.94 25.50
C ALA A 637 -39.08 11.11 24.54
N ILE A 638 -40.15 10.48 25.03
CA ILE A 638 -41.02 9.58 24.24
C ILE A 638 -42.13 10.36 23.53
N GLU A 639 -42.62 11.46 24.09
CA GLU A 639 -43.73 12.24 23.53
C GLU A 639 -43.50 12.67 22.05
N PRO A 640 -42.30 13.15 21.64
CA PRO A 640 -42.00 13.44 20.24
C PRO A 640 -42.06 12.20 19.33
N VAL A 641 -41.68 11.02 19.83
CA VAL A 641 -41.71 9.75 19.07
C VAL A 641 -43.14 9.35 18.73
N LEU A 642 -44.10 9.63 19.63
CA LEU A 642 -45.52 9.34 19.43
C LEU A 642 -46.16 10.24 18.36
N SER A 643 -45.58 11.42 18.08
CA SER A 643 -46.10 12.36 17.09
C SER A 643 -45.88 11.95 15.62
N GLY A 644 -45.15 10.84 15.39
CA GLY A 644 -44.86 10.27 14.08
C GLY A 644 -43.46 10.65 13.57
N ILE A 645 -42.53 9.69 13.61
CA ILE A 645 -41.11 9.87 13.22
C ILE A 645 -40.70 8.87 12.14
N LEU A 646 -39.66 9.14 11.35
CA LEU A 646 -39.10 8.22 10.34
C LEU A 646 -40.05 7.87 9.19
N MET A 647 -40.97 8.78 8.84
CA MET A 647 -41.93 8.61 7.73
C MET A 647 -41.43 9.20 6.40
N HIS A 648 -40.35 9.98 6.44
CA HIS A 648 -39.87 10.73 5.28
C HIS A 648 -38.50 10.21 4.88
N ALA A 649 -38.48 9.39 3.84
CA ALA A 649 -37.25 8.92 3.21
C ALA A 649 -36.87 9.83 2.03
N LYS A 650 -35.57 9.87 1.73
CA LYS A 650 -35.00 10.50 0.54
C LYS A 650 -35.12 9.57 -0.69
N ASP A 651 -34.92 8.28 -0.49
CA ASP A 651 -34.91 7.24 -1.52
C ASP A 651 -35.55 5.92 -1.02
N ASP A 652 -35.75 4.97 -1.94
CA ASP A 652 -36.43 3.70 -1.67
C ASP A 652 -35.63 2.81 -0.70
N ASP A 653 -34.29 2.87 -0.76
CA ASP A 653 -33.40 2.11 0.13
C ASP A 653 -33.49 2.63 1.58
N GLU A 654 -33.52 3.94 1.75
CA GLU A 654 -33.77 4.59 3.03
C GLU A 654 -35.19 4.27 3.52
N ALA A 655 -36.21 4.31 2.65
CA ALA A 655 -37.58 3.97 3.03
C ALA A 655 -37.68 2.53 3.58
N ALA A 656 -37.03 1.57 2.91
CA ALA A 656 -37.01 0.17 3.34
C ALA A 656 -36.31 -0.01 4.70
N ASP A 657 -35.22 0.71 4.92
CA ASP A 657 -34.47 0.65 6.17
C ASP A 657 -35.20 1.36 7.33
N LEU A 658 -35.84 2.51 7.08
CA LEU A 658 -36.66 3.21 8.07
C LEU A 658 -37.88 2.40 8.47
N ALA A 659 -38.56 1.74 7.52
CA ALA A 659 -39.69 0.86 7.81
C ALA A 659 -39.28 -0.29 8.75
N LYS A 660 -38.12 -0.92 8.50
CA LYS A 660 -37.57 -1.95 9.41
C LYS A 660 -37.32 -1.40 10.81
N ILE A 661 -36.64 -0.25 10.92
CA ILE A 661 -36.37 0.39 12.23
C ILE A 661 -37.67 0.69 12.96
N ARG A 662 -38.66 1.27 12.27
CA ARG A 662 -39.98 1.57 12.85
C ARG A 662 -40.65 0.31 13.41
N ASN A 663 -40.69 -0.76 12.63
CA ASN A 663 -41.32 -2.02 13.03
C ASN A 663 -40.59 -2.72 14.18
N TRP A 664 -39.28 -2.50 14.32
CA TRP A 664 -38.47 -3.15 15.35
C TRP A 664 -38.48 -2.39 16.68
N TYR A 665 -38.39 -1.06 16.64
CA TYR A 665 -38.21 -0.25 17.85
C TYR A 665 -39.51 0.41 18.33
N LEU A 666 -40.39 0.89 17.45
CA LEU A 666 -41.57 1.65 17.91
C LEU A 666 -42.56 0.80 18.73
N PRO A 667 -42.90 -0.46 18.34
CA PRO A 667 -43.75 -1.29 19.17
C PRO A 667 -43.15 -1.58 20.57
N GLU A 668 -41.84 -1.81 20.65
CA GLU A 668 -41.12 -1.97 21.93
C GLU A 668 -41.17 -0.69 22.78
N VAL A 669 -40.88 0.47 22.20
CA VAL A 669 -40.89 1.76 22.91
C VAL A 669 -42.28 2.11 23.44
N VAL A 670 -43.33 1.90 22.63
CA VAL A 670 -44.72 2.20 23.03
C VAL A 670 -45.20 1.29 24.15
N LEU A 671 -44.94 -0.02 24.04
CA LEU A 671 -45.29 -0.96 25.10
C LEU A 671 -44.49 -0.69 26.38
N ALA A 672 -43.20 -0.36 26.26
CA ALA A 672 -42.36 0.00 27.39
C ALA A 672 -42.86 1.28 28.05
N TYR A 673 -43.23 2.30 27.28
CA TYR A 673 -43.82 3.53 27.79
C TYR A 673 -45.11 3.27 28.58
N ASN A 674 -45.97 2.36 28.10
CA ASN A 674 -47.15 1.96 28.85
C ASN A 674 -46.78 1.35 30.23
N THR A 675 -45.72 0.54 30.30
CA THR A 675 -45.23 0.01 31.59
C THR A 675 -44.68 1.10 32.50
N VAL A 676 -43.98 2.11 31.95
CA VAL A 676 -43.50 3.28 32.70
C VAL A 676 -44.65 4.06 33.30
N LEU A 677 -45.72 4.33 32.51
CA LEU A 677 -46.91 5.03 32.99
C LEU A 677 -47.64 4.27 34.10
N CYS A 678 -47.73 2.93 33.98
CA CYS A 678 -48.30 2.08 35.03
C CYS A 678 -47.46 2.11 36.31
N ALA A 679 -46.14 1.97 36.22
CA ALA A 679 -45.24 2.07 37.39
C ALA A 679 -45.31 3.47 38.03
N GLY A 680 -45.32 4.53 37.21
CA GLY A 680 -45.52 5.91 37.63
C GLY A 680 -46.86 6.14 38.33
N ALA A 681 -47.90 5.38 37.99
CA ALA A 681 -49.18 5.46 38.68
C ALA A 681 -49.19 4.86 40.08
N HIS A 682 -48.43 3.79 40.30
CA HIS A 682 -48.23 3.23 41.64
C HIS A 682 -47.29 4.09 42.50
N MET A 683 -46.30 4.75 41.89
CA MET A 683 -45.21 5.44 42.60
C MET A 683 -45.42 6.95 42.75
N ILE A 684 -46.05 7.62 41.78
CA ILE A 684 -46.13 9.09 41.68
C ILE A 684 -47.58 9.59 41.76
N SER A 685 -48.40 9.30 40.74
CA SER A 685 -49.78 9.78 40.63
C SER A 685 -50.65 8.92 39.72
N ARG A 686 -51.88 8.65 40.15
CA ARG A 686 -52.87 7.87 39.39
C ARG A 686 -53.20 8.43 38.02
N ASP A 687 -53.09 9.75 37.88
CA ASP A 687 -53.41 10.46 36.64
C ASP A 687 -52.58 9.96 35.44
N HIS A 688 -51.42 9.33 35.68
CA HIS A 688 -50.59 8.75 34.63
C HIS A 688 -51.26 7.54 33.93
N LEU A 689 -52.19 6.84 34.59
CA LEU A 689 -53.00 5.81 33.91
C LEU A 689 -54.01 6.39 32.92
N LEU A 690 -54.45 7.64 33.10
CA LEU A 690 -55.25 8.32 32.08
C LEU A 690 -54.43 8.53 30.81
N ARG A 691 -53.15 8.92 30.94
CA ARG A 691 -52.23 9.02 29.79
C ARG A 691 -52.01 7.66 29.12
N SER A 692 -51.93 6.57 29.89
CA SER A 692 -51.88 5.19 29.34
C SER A 692 -53.08 4.86 28.45
N MET A 693 -54.29 5.30 28.81
CA MET A 693 -55.47 5.11 27.95
C MET A 693 -55.45 6.03 26.72
N GLU A 694 -54.88 7.22 26.84
CA GLU A 694 -54.70 8.14 25.71
C GLU A 694 -53.69 7.63 24.68
N LEU A 695 -52.73 6.78 25.06
CA LEU A 695 -51.83 6.12 24.11
C LEU A 695 -52.61 5.35 23.03
N ALA A 696 -53.78 4.79 23.35
CA ALA A 696 -54.60 4.11 22.34
C ALA A 696 -55.02 5.07 21.21
N ASN A 697 -55.30 6.33 21.53
CA ASN A 697 -55.59 7.36 20.53
C ASN A 697 -54.34 7.75 19.74
N ASP A 698 -53.19 7.85 20.40
CA ASP A 698 -51.91 8.19 19.76
C ASP A 698 -51.48 7.09 18.78
N VAL A 699 -51.67 5.82 19.13
CA VAL A 699 -51.41 4.66 18.26
C VAL A 699 -52.41 4.58 17.11
N ALA A 700 -53.70 4.87 17.36
CA ALA A 700 -54.77 4.83 16.36
C ALA A 700 -54.77 6.04 15.41
N ASN A 701 -53.89 7.03 15.62
CA ASN A 701 -53.79 8.18 14.75
C ASN A 701 -53.16 7.80 13.40
N ASP A 702 -53.96 7.82 12.33
CA ASP A 702 -53.52 7.48 10.96
C ASP A 702 -52.30 8.27 10.49
N LYS A 703 -52.05 9.47 11.04
CA LYS A 703 -50.92 10.31 10.65
C LYS A 703 -49.57 9.82 11.18
N THR A 704 -49.54 9.03 12.24
CA THR A 704 -48.30 8.58 12.90
C THR A 704 -47.80 7.26 12.34
N GLY A 705 -48.68 6.46 11.73
CA GLY A 705 -48.39 5.13 11.19
C GLY A 705 -48.01 4.11 12.28
N LEU A 706 -48.33 4.37 13.55
CA LEU A 706 -47.98 3.49 14.67
C LEU A 706 -48.80 2.20 14.64
N ALA A 707 -50.10 2.28 14.34
CA ALA A 707 -50.97 1.11 14.19
C ALA A 707 -50.43 0.12 13.14
N GLU A 708 -49.97 0.63 11.99
CA GLU A 708 -49.36 -0.18 10.93
C GLU A 708 -48.12 -0.92 11.44
N CYS A 709 -47.25 -0.24 12.20
CA CYS A 709 -46.05 -0.87 12.78
C CYS A 709 -46.40 -2.04 13.72
N PHE A 710 -47.46 -1.91 14.53
CA PHE A 710 -47.96 -2.99 15.40
C PHE A 710 -48.59 -4.15 14.63
N MET A 711 -49.19 -3.88 13.47
CA MET A 711 -49.74 -4.92 12.58
C MET A 711 -48.63 -5.68 11.87
N GLU A 712 -47.65 -4.97 11.30
CA GLU A 712 -46.52 -5.56 10.58
C GLU A 712 -45.59 -6.37 11.50
N SER A 713 -45.36 -5.89 12.73
CA SER A 713 -44.64 -6.63 13.78
C SER A 713 -45.45 -7.78 14.41
N ARG A 714 -46.75 -7.90 14.11
CA ARG A 714 -47.69 -8.87 14.70
C ARG A 714 -47.86 -8.74 16.22
N ARG A 715 -47.67 -7.53 16.78
CA ARG A 715 -47.74 -7.26 18.23
C ARG A 715 -49.00 -6.54 18.68
N MET A 716 -49.97 -6.31 17.78
CA MET A 716 -51.23 -5.65 18.13
C MET A 716 -51.99 -6.35 19.28
N ARG A 717 -51.98 -7.69 19.31
CA ARG A 717 -52.60 -8.45 20.40
C ARG A 717 -51.95 -8.16 21.75
N GLU A 718 -50.62 -8.02 21.77
CA GLU A 718 -49.85 -7.71 22.97
C GLU A 718 -50.21 -6.33 23.51
N LEU A 719 -50.32 -5.33 22.64
CA LEU A 719 -50.74 -3.97 22.99
C LEU A 719 -52.13 -3.92 23.62
N VAL A 720 -53.11 -4.60 23.01
CA VAL A 720 -54.48 -4.64 23.55
C VAL A 720 -54.52 -5.31 24.92
N VAL A 721 -53.75 -6.38 25.11
CA VAL A 721 -53.62 -7.04 26.42
C VAL A 721 -52.99 -6.11 27.45
N ALA A 722 -51.93 -5.37 27.09
CA ALA A 722 -51.28 -4.41 27.98
C ALA A 722 -52.23 -3.29 28.41
N PHE A 723 -53.05 -2.76 27.51
CA PHE A 723 -54.08 -1.77 27.87
C PHE A 723 -55.18 -2.35 28.76
N ALA A 724 -55.63 -3.58 28.50
CA ALA A 724 -56.60 -4.26 29.36
C ALA A 724 -56.08 -4.43 30.80
N GLN A 725 -54.81 -4.82 30.95
CA GLN A 725 -54.17 -4.94 32.26
C GLN A 725 -53.97 -3.59 32.94
N SER A 726 -53.67 -2.53 32.17
CA SER A 726 -53.56 -1.16 32.69
C SER A 726 -54.91 -0.63 33.20
N SER A 727 -56.02 -0.97 32.51
CA SER A 727 -57.40 -0.68 32.96
C SER A 727 -57.78 -1.47 34.22
N GLU A 728 -57.41 -2.75 34.32
CA GLU A 728 -57.61 -3.55 35.54
C GLU A 728 -56.86 -2.94 36.74
N THR A 729 -55.61 -2.51 36.54
CA THR A 729 -54.81 -1.82 37.57
C THR A 729 -55.45 -0.50 38.01
N MET A 730 -56.05 0.24 37.08
CA MET A 730 -56.79 1.48 37.39
C MET A 730 -57.96 1.20 38.35
N LEU A 731 -58.71 0.11 38.12
CA LEU A 731 -59.81 -0.32 39.00
C LEU A 731 -59.31 -0.75 40.39
N LYS A 732 -58.27 -1.61 40.44
CA LYS A 732 -57.67 -2.07 41.72
C LYS A 732 -57.14 -0.92 42.58
N LEU A 733 -56.48 0.05 41.94
CA LEU A 733 -56.04 1.24 42.65
C LEU A 733 -57.26 2.00 43.17
N ASN A 734 -58.29 2.25 42.36
CA ASN A 734 -59.50 2.94 42.81
C ASN A 734 -60.17 2.27 44.01
N GLU A 735 -60.25 0.93 44.04
CA GLU A 735 -60.77 0.16 45.18
C GLU A 735 -59.94 0.32 46.48
N MET A 736 -58.62 0.35 46.39
CA MET A 736 -57.72 0.48 47.56
C MET A 736 -57.79 1.84 48.28
N ASN A 737 -58.39 2.88 47.69
CA ASN A 737 -58.41 4.26 48.24
C ASN A 737 -59.83 4.87 48.32
N GLN A 738 -60.88 4.06 48.47
CA GLN A 738 -62.24 4.56 48.69
C GLN A 738 -62.28 5.55 49.88
N GLY A 739 -62.44 6.85 49.59
CA GLY A 739 -62.60 7.91 50.61
C GLY A 739 -61.78 9.20 50.42
N LYS A 740 -60.87 9.31 49.45
CA LYS A 740 -60.17 10.58 49.15
C LYS A 740 -60.81 11.30 47.95
N ARG A 741 -61.27 12.54 48.17
CA ARG A 741 -61.82 13.42 47.11
C ARG A 741 -60.74 13.79 46.08
N GLU A 742 -61.01 13.53 44.81
CA GLU A 742 -60.13 13.91 43.69
C GLU A 742 -60.11 15.42 43.45
N ARG A 743 -58.93 15.96 43.09
CA ARG A 743 -58.79 17.32 42.56
C ARG A 743 -58.87 17.24 41.04
N LYS A 744 -59.84 17.93 40.45
CA LYS A 744 -59.98 18.06 38.99
C LYS A 744 -58.68 18.56 38.35
N ASN A 745 -58.20 17.86 37.32
CA ASN A 745 -57.14 18.37 36.46
C ASN A 745 -57.63 19.56 35.61
N LYS A 746 -56.73 20.49 35.28
CA LYS A 746 -57.01 21.75 34.54
C LYS A 746 -57.70 21.55 33.18
N ALA A 747 -57.69 20.33 32.62
CA ALA A 747 -58.32 19.96 31.35
C ALA A 747 -59.73 19.33 31.48
N GLY A 748 -60.31 19.26 32.69
CA GLY A 748 -61.66 18.72 32.90
C GLY A 748 -61.78 17.18 32.78
N LYS A 749 -60.67 16.47 32.60
CA LYS A 749 -60.61 15.00 32.57
C LYS A 749 -60.70 14.45 34.00
N ASN A 750 -61.60 13.49 34.23
CA ASN A 750 -61.83 12.88 35.54
C ASN A 750 -61.91 11.34 35.43
N LEU A 751 -61.59 10.62 36.51
CA LEU A 751 -61.64 9.15 36.55
C LEU A 751 -63.08 8.59 36.72
N ASP A 752 -64.10 9.45 36.67
CA ASP A 752 -65.53 9.15 36.93
C ASP A 752 -66.11 7.97 36.13
N ILE A 753 -65.65 7.72 34.89
CA ILE A 753 -66.12 6.58 34.06
C ILE A 753 -65.72 5.22 34.67
N TRP A 754 -64.68 5.22 35.50
CA TRP A 754 -64.10 4.03 36.13
C TRP A 754 -64.40 3.97 37.65
N GLU A 755 -65.30 4.83 38.14
CA GLU A 755 -65.87 4.71 39.48
C GLU A 755 -66.97 3.64 39.47
N ILE A 756 -66.67 2.45 40.01
CA ILE A 756 -67.71 1.49 40.36
C ILE A 756 -68.42 2.05 41.61
N LYS A 757 -69.53 2.75 41.41
CA LYS A 757 -70.46 3.05 42.51
C LYS A 757 -71.09 1.73 42.94
N ALA A 758 -70.67 1.22 44.11
CA ALA A 758 -71.30 0.10 44.78
C ALA A 758 -72.75 0.41 45.14
#